data_AF-A0A210W528-F1
#
_entry.id   AF-A0A210W528-F1
#
_cell.length_a   1.000
_cell.length_b   1.000
_cell.length_c   1.000
_cell.angle_alpha   90.00
_cell.angle_beta   90.00
_cell.angle_gamma   90.00
#
_symmetry.space_group_name_H-M   'P 1'
#
loop_
_entity.id
_entity.type
_entity.pdbx_description
1 polymer ?
#
loop_
_entity_poly.entity_id
_entity_poly.type
_entity_poly.pdbx_seq_one_letter_code
_entity_poly.pdbx_strand_id
1 'polypeptide(L)'
;MQERSTPHDRRWQFWIDRGGTFTDIVGKRPNGSLATHKLLSENPEQYRDAAVAGIRHLLGLKPGEPVTPDLVECVKMGTTVATNALLERKGEPTLLVTTRGFRDALRIAYQNRPRLFDRHIQLPELLYSEVVEALERVDAHGQVQQELDVLHLHTALLQAHARGLRSVAIVFMHGYRYMRHEQIAARIARQAGFTQISTSHETSPLMKFVSRGDTTVVDAYLSPILRRYVEQVAGEMPGVRLFFMQSSGGLADAGSFQGKDAILSGPAGGIVGMARTAGLAGHDKVIGFDMGGTSTDVSHYAGAFEREFETQVAGVRMRAPMMSIHTVAAGGGSVLAYDGSRFRVGPESAGANPGPVSYRRGGPLAVTDANVMVGKVQPRYFPSVFGPAANERLDGEAVRARFDELAVQTGRRPEEVAEGFIRIAVQQMANAIKKISVARGYDVTRYTLQCFGGAGGQHACLVADALGMTRVFVHPLAGVLSAYGMGLADQTVIREQAMEVALSAAALPLIAESLDSLGDAAKTELERQQVGASPVQVRYNVHVRYEGTDSALAVPFGGLDDIQAAFESAYRQRFAFLMAGKGLVVEAVSVEAVIAGDAPSEPVLQEHPPREHPRRETVRMYSDGAWHDAALVVREDLRPGDAIPGPAIIAERNATTVVEPGWLARLTALDHLVLDRVVARKVEYAAGTSVDPVLLEVFNNLFMNIAEQMGLQLQNTAYSVNIKERLDFSCALFDAEGHLIANAPHMPVHLGSMGESIQTVIRKNAGRMARGDVYVLNDPYQGGTHLPDITVITPVYVADEASPTFYVGSRGHHADVGGITPGSMPPFSTRIEEEGVQIDNFKLVDRGVLRGQEMVELLQSGEYPSRNPHQNLADLKAQIAANEKGVQELRKMVAQFGLPVVQAYMGHVQDNAEESVRRVITRLRNGQFTLPLDNGAQIRVAVTVDTAGRSAVIDFSGTSAQQTNNFNAPRAVCMAAVLYVFRTLVDDDIPLNAGCLKPLKVIIPQGCMLNPNAPASVVAGNVETSTCITNALFGALGVMAGSQPTMNNFTFGNAHHQYYETIAGGSGAGAVLDAEGRVERGFNGTSVVQTHMTNSRLTDPEVLEFRFPVMLDSYAIREGSGGSGRWHGGSGGVRRVRFLEAMTASILSNGRLNPAFGMAGGQPGQPGINRVLRADGQVEALEHIGAVQMQPGDVFEVCTPGGGGYGTAA
;
A
#
# COMPACT_ATOMS: atom_id res chain seq x y z
N MET A 1 -51.16 7.07 -30.42
CA MET A 1 -50.39 5.87 -30.04
C MET A 1 -50.39 5.81 -28.53
N GLN A 2 -51.11 4.86 -27.94
CA GLN A 2 -51.12 4.63 -26.50
C GLN A 2 -49.82 3.93 -26.11
N GLU A 3 -49.00 4.59 -25.29
CA GLU A 3 -47.88 3.97 -24.60
C GLU A 3 -48.40 2.83 -23.73
N ARG A 4 -47.90 1.62 -23.99
CA ARG A 4 -48.08 0.47 -23.09
C ARG A 4 -47.24 0.75 -21.84
N SER A 5 -47.86 1.29 -20.80
CA SER A 5 -47.26 1.33 -19.47
C SER A 5 -46.98 -0.10 -19.03
N THR A 6 -45.71 -0.44 -18.82
CA THR A 6 -45.29 -1.64 -18.08
C THR A 6 -46.01 -1.66 -16.72
N PRO A 7 -46.49 -2.82 -16.24
CA PRO A 7 -47.16 -2.88 -14.95
C PRO A 7 -46.15 -2.53 -13.85
N HIS A 8 -46.31 -1.36 -13.22
CA HIS A 8 -45.49 -0.99 -12.06
C HIS A 8 -45.70 -2.00 -10.94
N ASP A 9 -44.60 -2.58 -10.45
CA ASP A 9 -44.60 -3.42 -9.25
C ASP A 9 -45.21 -2.62 -8.08
N ARG A 10 -46.14 -3.23 -7.35
CA ARG A 10 -46.90 -2.59 -6.27
C ARG A 10 -46.12 -2.49 -4.96
N ARG A 11 -44.84 -2.87 -4.95
CA ARG A 11 -44.01 -3.07 -3.76
C ARG A 11 -42.91 -2.02 -3.64
N TRP A 12 -42.39 -1.85 -2.42
CA TRP A 12 -41.26 -0.97 -2.14
C TRP A 12 -39.92 -1.64 -2.45
N GLN A 13 -38.92 -0.84 -2.79
CA GLN A 13 -37.51 -1.24 -2.73
C GLN A 13 -36.78 -0.36 -1.71
N PHE A 14 -35.84 -0.94 -0.96
CA PHE A 14 -35.01 -0.20 -0.02
C PHE A 14 -33.53 -0.32 -0.35
N TRP A 15 -32.81 0.79 -0.32
CA TRP A 15 -31.38 0.88 -0.56
C TRP A 15 -30.71 1.50 0.67
N ILE A 16 -29.72 0.83 1.25
CA ILE A 16 -29.26 1.13 2.61
C ILE A 16 -27.75 1.09 2.74
N ASP A 17 -27.16 2.21 3.17
CA ASP A 17 -25.76 2.24 3.59
C ASP A 17 -25.65 2.28 5.11
N ARG A 18 -25.10 1.22 5.71
CA ARG A 18 -24.83 1.16 7.14
C ARG A 18 -23.39 1.60 7.42
N GLY A 19 -23.21 2.91 7.57
CA GLY A 19 -21.94 3.53 7.96
C GLY A 19 -21.64 3.42 9.45
N GLY A 20 -20.49 3.97 9.88
CA GLY A 20 -20.07 3.95 11.29
C GLY A 20 -20.85 4.90 12.22
N THR A 21 -21.33 6.04 11.70
CA THR A 21 -22.07 7.03 12.50
C THR A 21 -23.57 7.01 12.24
N PHE A 22 -23.96 7.03 10.96
CA PHE A 22 -25.36 7.02 10.53
C PHE A 22 -25.62 5.86 9.57
N THR A 23 -26.85 5.36 9.62
CA THR A 23 -27.43 4.45 8.63
C THR A 23 -28.34 5.26 7.72
N ASP A 24 -28.01 5.25 6.44
CA ASP A 24 -28.66 6.01 5.39
C ASP A 24 -29.60 5.11 4.60
N ILE A 25 -30.87 5.53 4.44
CA ILE A 25 -31.91 4.70 3.85
C ILE A 25 -32.61 5.49 2.75
N VAL A 26 -32.70 4.88 1.58
CA VAL A 26 -33.49 5.35 0.44
C VAL A 26 -34.57 4.32 0.12
N GLY A 27 -35.83 4.68 0.30
CA GLY A 27 -36.98 3.86 -0.08
C GLY A 27 -37.57 4.32 -1.40
N LYS A 28 -37.61 3.45 -2.41
CA LYS A 28 -38.35 3.66 -3.66
C LYS A 28 -39.78 3.15 -3.46
N ARG A 29 -40.74 4.08 -3.53
CA ARG A 29 -42.17 3.80 -3.43
C ARG A 29 -42.66 3.04 -4.67
N PRO A 30 -43.81 2.33 -4.59
CA PRO A 30 -44.44 1.69 -5.75
C PRO A 30 -44.72 2.63 -6.94
N ASN A 31 -44.91 3.92 -6.67
CA ASN A 31 -45.11 4.95 -7.70
C ASN A 31 -43.81 5.51 -8.29
N GLY A 32 -42.65 4.95 -7.93
CA GLY A 32 -41.32 5.37 -8.38
C GLY A 32 -40.70 6.54 -7.60
N SER A 33 -41.45 7.23 -6.74
CA SER A 33 -40.90 8.34 -5.93
C SER A 33 -39.97 7.85 -4.82
N LEU A 34 -38.97 8.65 -4.47
CA LEU A 34 -38.01 8.32 -3.42
C LEU A 34 -38.42 8.92 -2.06
N ALA A 35 -38.05 8.23 -0.99
CA ALA A 35 -38.12 8.67 0.40
C ALA A 35 -36.76 8.44 1.05
N THR A 36 -36.26 9.38 1.84
CA THR A 36 -34.99 9.22 2.57
C THR A 36 -35.24 9.19 4.07
N HIS A 37 -34.47 8.36 4.79
CA HIS A 37 -34.45 8.34 6.25
C HIS A 37 -33.01 8.18 6.74
N LYS A 38 -32.71 8.72 7.92
CA LYS A 38 -31.36 8.69 8.52
C LYS A 38 -31.48 8.42 10.02
N LEU A 39 -30.74 7.42 10.49
CA LEU A 39 -30.72 6.98 11.89
C LEU A 39 -29.28 6.86 12.38
N LEU A 40 -29.03 6.99 13.68
CA LEU A 40 -27.72 6.66 14.24
C LEU A 40 -27.44 5.17 14.00
N SER A 41 -26.24 4.80 13.56
CA SER A 41 -25.90 3.40 13.28
C SER A 41 -25.93 2.53 14.53
N GLU A 42 -25.70 3.13 15.70
CA GLU A 42 -25.75 2.49 16.99
C GLU A 42 -26.55 3.34 17.98
N ASN A 43 -27.73 2.85 18.35
CA ASN A 43 -28.55 3.40 19.42
C ASN A 43 -29.33 2.28 20.14
N PRO A 44 -28.65 1.49 20.99
CA PRO A 44 -29.21 0.25 21.56
C PRO A 44 -30.45 0.49 22.43
N GLU A 45 -30.65 1.72 22.92
CA GLU A 45 -31.83 2.13 23.68
C GLU A 45 -33.10 2.22 22.82
N GLN A 46 -32.96 2.37 21.49
CA GLN A 46 -34.06 2.65 20.57
C GLN A 46 -34.35 1.49 19.60
N TYR A 47 -33.32 0.84 19.09
CA TYR A 47 -33.46 -0.26 18.13
C TYR A 47 -32.27 -1.21 18.16
N ARG A 48 -32.52 -2.46 17.77
CA ARG A 48 -31.48 -3.49 17.61
C ARG A 48 -30.64 -3.31 16.35
N ASP A 49 -31.28 -2.91 15.24
CA ASP A 49 -30.63 -2.65 13.96
C ASP A 49 -31.30 -1.45 13.27
N ALA A 50 -30.48 -0.46 12.89
CA ALA A 50 -30.96 0.81 12.34
C ALA A 50 -31.58 0.65 10.93
N ALA A 51 -31.08 -0.28 10.12
CA ALA A 51 -31.59 -0.51 8.76
C ALA A 51 -33.03 -1.04 8.82
N VAL A 52 -33.25 -2.08 9.62
CA VAL A 52 -34.60 -2.66 9.82
C VAL A 52 -35.55 -1.64 10.46
N ALA A 53 -35.11 -0.88 11.47
CA ALA A 53 -35.94 0.15 12.10
C ALA A 53 -36.37 1.22 11.09
N GLY A 54 -35.46 1.69 10.24
CA GLY A 54 -35.80 2.71 9.25
C GLY A 54 -36.72 2.21 8.13
N ILE A 55 -36.60 0.94 7.71
CA ILE A 55 -37.59 0.29 6.82
C ILE A 55 -38.98 0.32 7.49
N ARG A 56 -39.08 -0.11 8.75
CA ARG A 56 -40.35 -0.09 9.50
C ARG A 56 -40.95 1.31 9.59
N HIS A 57 -40.13 2.32 9.88
CA HIS A 57 -40.58 3.71 9.95
C HIS A 57 -41.18 4.19 8.62
N LEU A 58 -40.54 3.88 7.49
CA LEU A 58 -41.02 4.27 6.16
C LEU A 58 -42.28 3.50 5.73
N LEU A 59 -42.45 2.26 6.20
CA LEU A 59 -43.65 1.45 5.97
C LEU A 59 -44.79 1.73 6.97
N GLY A 60 -44.53 2.45 8.07
CA GLY A 60 -45.49 2.67 9.15
C GLY A 60 -45.77 1.45 10.02
N LEU A 61 -44.83 0.50 10.08
CA LEU A 61 -44.94 -0.73 10.88
C LEU A 61 -44.59 -0.48 12.34
N LYS A 62 -45.15 -1.28 13.25
CA LYS A 62 -44.82 -1.22 14.69
C LYS A 62 -43.45 -1.84 14.98
N PRO A 63 -42.78 -1.47 16.09
CA PRO A 63 -41.58 -2.17 16.55
C PRO A 63 -41.83 -3.68 16.68
N GLY A 64 -40.95 -4.49 16.09
CA GLY A 64 -41.03 -5.95 16.11
C GLY A 64 -41.97 -6.58 15.06
N GLU A 65 -42.73 -5.79 14.30
CA GLU A 65 -43.55 -6.31 13.19
C GLU A 65 -42.65 -6.71 11.99
N PRO A 66 -42.81 -7.90 11.39
CA PRO A 66 -41.94 -8.36 10.31
C PRO A 66 -42.18 -7.59 9.01
N VAL A 67 -41.11 -7.37 8.25
CA VAL A 67 -41.22 -6.84 6.88
C VAL A 67 -41.44 -8.01 5.92
N THR A 68 -42.51 -7.97 5.12
CA THR A 68 -42.92 -9.10 4.26
C THR A 68 -42.68 -8.85 2.78
N PRO A 69 -42.52 -9.91 1.95
CA PRO A 69 -42.34 -9.79 0.50
C PRO A 69 -43.58 -9.25 -0.25
N ASP A 70 -44.73 -9.16 0.43
CA ASP A 70 -45.94 -8.52 -0.08
C ASP A 70 -45.83 -6.99 -0.11
N LEU A 71 -45.02 -6.42 0.79
CA LEU A 71 -44.78 -4.98 0.91
C LEU A 71 -43.47 -4.56 0.25
N VAL A 72 -42.47 -5.43 0.26
CA VAL A 72 -41.09 -5.13 -0.15
C VAL A 72 -40.63 -6.13 -1.20
N GLU A 73 -40.23 -5.63 -2.36
CA GLU A 73 -39.67 -6.45 -3.44
C GLU A 73 -38.25 -6.92 -3.08
N CYS A 74 -37.38 -5.99 -2.67
CA CYS A 74 -36.00 -6.28 -2.30
C CYS A 74 -35.39 -5.19 -1.40
N VAL A 75 -34.34 -5.56 -0.68
CA VAL A 75 -33.43 -4.64 0.02
C VAL A 75 -32.03 -4.79 -0.58
N LYS A 76 -31.39 -3.67 -0.94
CA LYS A 76 -30.00 -3.59 -1.40
C LYS A 76 -29.20 -2.85 -0.34
N MET A 77 -28.10 -3.41 0.14
CA MET A 77 -27.39 -2.82 1.28
C MET A 77 -25.88 -2.97 1.22
N GLY A 78 -25.17 -1.94 1.69
CA GLY A 78 -23.75 -1.99 2.00
C GLY A 78 -23.53 -1.97 3.49
N THR A 79 -22.41 -2.55 3.93
CA THR A 79 -22.13 -2.67 5.36
C THR A 79 -20.66 -2.50 5.68
N THR A 80 -20.38 -1.79 6.76
CA THR A 80 -19.03 -1.62 7.31
C THR A 80 -18.65 -2.73 8.29
N VAL A 81 -19.52 -3.71 8.54
CA VAL A 81 -19.32 -4.76 9.56
C VAL A 81 -18.03 -5.54 9.33
N ALA A 82 -17.74 -6.00 8.10
CA ALA A 82 -16.50 -6.73 7.80
C ALA A 82 -15.25 -5.84 7.97
N THR A 83 -15.30 -4.61 7.44
CA THR A 83 -14.19 -3.65 7.56
C THR A 83 -13.89 -3.33 9.01
N ASN A 84 -14.90 -3.05 9.84
CA ASN A 84 -14.73 -2.76 11.26
C ASN A 84 -14.22 -3.99 12.01
N ALA A 85 -14.75 -5.19 11.74
CA ALA A 85 -14.26 -6.42 12.34
C ALA A 85 -12.78 -6.69 12.00
N LEU A 86 -12.35 -6.37 10.78
CA LEU A 86 -10.95 -6.49 10.37
C LEU A 86 -10.05 -5.46 11.06
N LEU A 87 -10.49 -4.20 11.15
CA LEU A 87 -9.76 -3.11 11.79
C LEU A 87 -9.64 -3.29 13.31
N GLU A 88 -10.72 -3.71 13.96
CA GLU A 88 -10.80 -3.93 15.40
C GLU A 88 -10.30 -5.31 15.84
N ARG A 89 -9.93 -6.18 14.89
CA ARG A 89 -9.51 -7.57 15.14
C ARG A 89 -10.56 -8.40 15.89
N LYS A 90 -11.83 -8.23 15.51
CA LYS A 90 -13.01 -8.91 16.08
C LYS A 90 -13.69 -9.89 15.11
N GLY A 91 -12.90 -10.62 14.32
CA GLY A 91 -13.40 -11.74 13.51
C GLY A 91 -13.48 -13.07 14.26
N GLU A 92 -13.81 -14.13 13.54
CA GLU A 92 -13.92 -15.47 14.09
C GLU A 92 -12.54 -16.12 14.29
N PRO A 93 -12.23 -16.71 15.46
CA PRO A 93 -11.00 -17.48 15.66
C PRO A 93 -10.85 -18.56 14.58
N THR A 94 -9.77 -18.47 13.81
CA THR A 94 -9.60 -19.23 12.57
C THR A 94 -8.39 -20.16 12.66
N LEU A 95 -8.59 -21.42 12.30
CA LEU A 95 -7.52 -22.40 12.07
C LEU A 95 -6.94 -22.23 10.67
N LEU A 96 -5.61 -22.25 10.52
CA LEU A 96 -4.95 -22.42 9.23
C LEU A 96 -4.55 -23.89 9.04
N VAL A 97 -4.97 -24.51 7.94
CA VAL A 97 -4.48 -25.81 7.48
C VAL A 97 -3.60 -25.57 6.26
N THR A 98 -2.34 -26.00 6.32
CA THR A 98 -1.35 -25.73 5.27
C THR A 98 -0.45 -26.92 5.00
N THR A 99 0.26 -26.92 3.87
CA THR A 99 1.27 -27.91 3.53
C THR A 99 2.37 -27.97 4.61
N ARG A 100 2.80 -29.17 5.00
CA ARG A 100 3.92 -29.32 5.97
C ARG A 100 5.18 -28.59 5.50
N GLY A 101 5.83 -27.87 6.42
CA GLY A 101 7.00 -27.04 6.17
C GLY A 101 6.66 -25.55 5.98
N PHE A 102 5.38 -25.21 5.93
CA PHE A 102 4.88 -23.85 5.62
C PHE A 102 4.03 -23.24 6.74
N ARG A 103 4.09 -23.78 7.96
CA ARG A 103 3.32 -23.25 9.10
C ARG A 103 3.52 -21.75 9.37
N ASP A 104 4.73 -21.24 9.16
CA ASP A 104 5.09 -19.85 9.43
C ASP A 104 5.06 -18.98 8.17
N ALA A 105 4.69 -19.54 7.01
CA ALA A 105 4.84 -18.87 5.72
C ALA A 105 4.03 -17.56 5.62
N LEU A 106 2.82 -17.49 6.20
CA LEU A 106 2.04 -16.24 6.22
C LEU A 106 2.55 -15.23 7.27
N ARG A 107 3.21 -15.73 8.34
CA ARG A 107 3.82 -14.90 9.40
C ARG A 107 5.15 -14.28 8.96
N ILE A 108 5.95 -15.04 8.20
CA ILE A 108 7.16 -14.55 7.55
C ILE A 108 6.78 -13.71 6.33
N ALA A 109 5.79 -14.19 5.57
CA ALA A 109 5.33 -13.62 4.32
C ALA A 109 6.49 -13.39 3.34
N TYR A 110 6.66 -12.15 2.90
CA TYR A 110 7.76 -11.74 2.03
C TYR A 110 8.96 -11.18 2.81
N GLN A 111 9.13 -11.49 4.10
CA GLN A 111 10.24 -11.11 5.00
C GLN A 111 10.56 -9.61 5.16
N ASN A 112 9.98 -8.71 4.36
CA ASN A 112 10.25 -7.28 4.39
C ASN A 112 9.62 -6.59 5.62
N ARG A 113 10.31 -5.59 6.18
CA ARG A 113 9.75 -4.73 7.23
C ARG A 113 8.81 -3.67 6.65
N PRO A 114 7.71 -3.31 7.34
CA PRO A 114 6.77 -2.29 6.87
C PRO A 114 7.34 -0.87 6.83
N ARG A 115 8.15 -0.49 7.81
CA ARG A 115 8.77 0.85 7.92
C ARG A 115 10.29 0.72 7.97
N LEU A 116 11.00 1.33 7.02
CA LEU A 116 12.44 1.11 6.83
C LEU A 116 13.31 1.58 8.00
N PHE A 117 12.92 2.65 8.69
CA PHE A 117 13.76 3.34 9.67
C PHE A 117 13.37 3.04 11.13
N ASP A 118 12.37 2.20 11.34
CA ASP A 118 11.98 1.76 12.68
C ASP A 118 13.06 0.84 13.29
N ARG A 119 13.47 1.16 14.52
CA ARG A 119 14.30 0.25 15.33
C ARG A 119 13.47 -0.88 15.94
N HIS A 120 12.24 -0.58 16.36
CA HIS A 120 11.27 -1.56 16.83
C HIS A 120 10.37 -1.98 15.67
N ILE A 121 10.73 -3.06 15.00
CA ILE A 121 10.02 -3.53 13.80
C ILE A 121 8.71 -4.22 14.23
N GLN A 122 7.58 -3.59 13.94
CA GLN A 122 6.26 -4.17 14.20
C GLN A 122 5.68 -4.76 12.91
N LEU A 123 5.37 -6.05 12.95
CA LEU A 123 4.70 -6.75 11.85
C LEU A 123 3.18 -6.69 12.05
N PRO A 124 2.39 -6.76 10.97
CA PRO A 124 0.94 -6.92 11.08
C PRO A 124 0.56 -8.13 11.94
N GLU A 125 -0.48 -7.97 12.72
CA GLU A 125 -1.05 -9.06 13.53
C GLU A 125 -1.64 -10.16 12.64
N LEU A 126 -1.50 -11.41 13.07
CA LEU A 126 -2.05 -12.58 12.39
C LEU A 126 -3.56 -12.69 12.63
N LEU A 127 -4.30 -13.11 11.61
CA LEU A 127 -5.75 -13.34 11.73
C LEU A 127 -6.11 -14.77 12.14
N TYR A 128 -5.20 -15.73 11.98
CA TYR A 128 -5.38 -17.11 12.42
C TYR A 128 -4.75 -17.32 13.80
N SER A 129 -5.34 -18.21 14.60
CA SER A 129 -4.90 -18.48 15.98
C SER A 129 -4.05 -19.75 16.11
N GLU A 130 -4.25 -20.72 15.23
CA GLU A 130 -3.56 -22.02 15.24
C GLU A 130 -3.25 -22.48 13.82
N VAL A 131 -2.24 -23.35 13.68
CA VAL A 131 -1.84 -23.94 12.40
C VAL A 131 -1.78 -25.47 12.51
N VAL A 132 -2.35 -26.15 11.51
CA VAL A 132 -2.19 -27.59 11.29
C VAL A 132 -1.46 -27.80 9.97
N GLU A 133 -0.37 -28.55 10.04
CA GLU A 133 0.37 -28.97 8.85
C GLU A 133 -0.18 -30.30 8.33
N ALA A 134 -0.75 -30.26 7.13
CA ALA A 134 -1.18 -31.42 6.38
C ALA A 134 0.03 -32.13 5.76
N LEU A 135 0.03 -33.46 5.83
CA LEU A 135 1.04 -34.30 5.20
C LEU A 135 0.60 -34.55 3.74
N GLU A 136 0.94 -33.61 2.86
CA GLU A 136 0.66 -33.66 1.43
C GLU A 136 1.73 -32.86 0.69
N ARG A 137 1.91 -33.12 -0.62
CA ARG A 137 2.73 -32.25 -1.47
C ARG A 137 2.36 -32.38 -2.95
N VAL A 138 2.23 -31.24 -3.62
CA VAL A 138 2.13 -31.10 -5.08
C VAL A 138 3.26 -30.20 -5.57
N ASP A 139 3.78 -30.45 -6.77
CA ASP A 139 4.78 -29.59 -7.44
C ASP A 139 4.16 -28.49 -8.32
N ALA A 140 5.01 -27.63 -8.89
CA ALA A 140 4.60 -26.51 -9.73
C ALA A 140 3.92 -26.92 -11.04
N HIS A 141 4.01 -28.17 -11.46
CA HIS A 141 3.35 -28.70 -12.66
C HIS A 141 2.06 -29.46 -12.35
N GLY A 142 1.64 -29.50 -11.08
CA GLY A 142 0.42 -30.17 -10.64
C GLY A 142 0.59 -31.68 -10.45
N GLN A 143 1.82 -32.19 -10.37
CA GLN A 143 2.05 -33.61 -10.07
C GLN A 143 2.08 -33.84 -8.56
N VAL A 144 1.44 -34.91 -8.12
CA VAL A 144 1.38 -35.30 -6.70
C VAL A 144 2.70 -35.94 -6.31
N GLN A 145 3.41 -35.31 -5.38
CA GLN A 145 4.67 -35.78 -4.80
C GLN A 145 4.42 -36.58 -3.51
N GLN A 146 3.39 -36.19 -2.75
CA GLN A 146 2.90 -36.91 -1.58
C GLN A 146 1.38 -36.79 -1.52
N GLU A 147 0.67 -37.92 -1.51
CA GLU A 147 -0.78 -37.97 -1.29
C GLU A 147 -1.16 -37.41 0.10
N LEU A 148 -2.33 -36.80 0.20
CA LEU A 148 -2.84 -36.27 1.46
C LEU A 148 -3.10 -37.38 2.48
N ASP A 149 -2.45 -37.30 3.65
CA ASP A 149 -2.75 -38.15 4.79
C ASP A 149 -4.08 -37.73 5.45
N VAL A 150 -5.14 -38.42 5.04
CA VAL A 150 -6.52 -38.19 5.51
C VAL A 150 -6.67 -38.44 7.02
N LEU A 151 -6.01 -39.47 7.56
CA LEU A 151 -6.21 -39.87 8.96
C LEU A 151 -5.53 -38.88 9.91
N HIS A 152 -4.30 -38.47 9.58
CA HIS A 152 -3.58 -37.42 10.29
C HIS A 152 -4.39 -36.12 10.32
N LEU A 153 -4.84 -35.66 9.14
CA LEU A 153 -5.59 -34.41 9.03
C LEU A 153 -6.93 -34.47 9.78
N HIS A 154 -7.67 -35.57 9.65
CA HIS A 154 -8.94 -35.74 10.37
C HIS A 154 -8.76 -35.67 11.90
N THR A 155 -7.72 -36.32 12.42
CA THR A 155 -7.41 -36.29 13.85
C THR A 155 -7.06 -34.89 14.32
N ALA A 156 -6.21 -34.17 13.58
CA ALA A 156 -5.82 -32.81 13.92
C ALA A 156 -7.01 -31.83 13.89
N LEU A 157 -7.89 -31.97 12.90
CA LEU A 157 -9.11 -31.16 12.78
C LEU A 157 -10.10 -31.42 13.92
N LEU A 158 -10.31 -32.68 14.32
CA LEU A 158 -11.16 -33.00 15.48
C LEU A 158 -10.62 -32.37 16.77
N GLN A 159 -9.30 -32.38 16.98
CA GLN A 159 -8.67 -31.77 18.15
C GLN A 159 -8.82 -30.24 18.15
N ALA A 160 -8.62 -29.58 17.00
CA ALA A 160 -8.82 -28.15 16.86
C ALA A 160 -10.29 -27.76 17.10
N HIS A 161 -11.23 -28.53 16.54
CA HIS A 161 -12.66 -28.34 16.79
C HIS A 161 -13.01 -28.53 18.27
N ALA A 162 -12.44 -29.52 18.94
CA ALA A 162 -12.64 -29.76 20.38
C ALA A 162 -12.14 -28.59 21.27
N ARG A 163 -11.15 -27.82 20.81
CA ARG A 163 -10.68 -26.59 21.48
C ARG A 163 -11.59 -25.38 21.27
N GLY A 164 -12.62 -25.49 20.44
CA GLY A 164 -13.61 -24.44 20.21
C GLY A 164 -13.49 -23.71 18.87
N LEU A 165 -12.52 -24.08 18.01
CA LEU A 165 -12.41 -23.49 16.67
C LEU A 165 -13.56 -23.97 15.78
N ARG A 166 -14.17 -23.03 15.03
CA ARG A 166 -15.31 -23.28 14.14
C ARG A 166 -15.08 -22.81 12.71
N SER A 167 -14.07 -21.95 12.51
CA SER A 167 -13.62 -21.49 11.20
C SER A 167 -12.26 -22.08 10.83
N VAL A 168 -12.10 -22.46 9.56
CA VAL A 168 -10.84 -22.98 9.01
C VAL A 168 -10.55 -22.43 7.62
N ALA A 169 -9.32 -21.98 7.42
CA ALA A 169 -8.74 -21.65 6.12
C ALA A 169 -7.81 -22.80 5.69
N ILE A 170 -7.97 -23.29 4.45
CA ILE A 170 -7.18 -24.39 3.90
C ILE A 170 -6.38 -23.86 2.71
N VAL A 171 -5.06 -23.92 2.80
CA VAL A 171 -4.14 -23.33 1.81
C VAL A 171 -3.00 -24.31 1.54
N PHE A 172 -3.02 -24.97 0.39
CA PHE A 172 -1.94 -25.88 -0.03
C PHE A 172 -1.06 -25.27 -1.11
N MET A 173 0.24 -25.61 -1.09
CA MET A 173 1.18 -25.27 -2.15
C MET A 173 0.67 -25.81 -3.50
N HIS A 174 0.65 -24.93 -4.50
CA HIS A 174 0.09 -25.17 -5.84
C HIS A 174 -1.39 -25.59 -5.84
N GLY A 175 -2.14 -25.28 -4.78
CA GLY A 175 -3.58 -25.58 -4.66
C GLY A 175 -4.45 -24.92 -5.74
N TYR A 176 -4.00 -23.79 -6.30
CA TYR A 176 -4.64 -23.13 -7.45
C TYR A 176 -4.60 -23.99 -8.74
N ARG A 177 -3.61 -24.89 -8.85
CA ARG A 177 -3.39 -25.77 -10.00
C ARG A 177 -3.93 -27.17 -9.75
N TYR A 178 -3.66 -27.73 -8.57
CA TYR A 178 -4.17 -29.05 -8.17
C TYR A 178 -5.10 -28.94 -6.96
N MET A 179 -6.40 -28.85 -7.25
CA MET A 179 -7.42 -28.52 -6.24
C MET A 179 -7.84 -29.71 -5.37
N ARG A 180 -7.55 -30.95 -5.79
CA ARG A 180 -8.12 -32.17 -5.20
C ARG A 180 -7.77 -32.35 -3.73
N HIS A 181 -6.55 -32.02 -3.31
CA HIS A 181 -6.15 -32.12 -1.90
C HIS A 181 -6.95 -31.16 -1.02
N GLU A 182 -7.12 -29.90 -1.44
CA GLU A 182 -7.94 -28.93 -0.68
C GLU A 182 -9.41 -29.36 -0.62
N GLN A 183 -9.96 -29.92 -1.70
CA GLN A 183 -11.33 -30.45 -1.72
C GLN A 183 -11.53 -31.61 -0.74
N ILE A 184 -10.56 -32.51 -0.61
CA ILE A 184 -10.58 -33.60 0.37
C ILE A 184 -10.47 -33.02 1.78
N ALA A 185 -9.52 -32.11 2.02
CA ALA A 185 -9.35 -31.46 3.31
C ALA A 185 -10.62 -30.71 3.76
N ALA A 186 -11.31 -30.01 2.85
CA ALA A 186 -12.58 -29.36 3.13
C ALA A 186 -13.67 -30.35 3.51
N ARG A 187 -13.74 -31.52 2.84
CA ARG A 187 -14.69 -32.59 3.21
C ARG A 187 -14.42 -33.10 4.62
N ILE A 188 -13.15 -33.31 4.97
CA ILE A 188 -12.74 -33.76 6.32
C ILE A 188 -13.10 -32.70 7.37
N ALA A 189 -12.85 -31.43 7.09
CA ALA A 189 -13.24 -30.34 7.98
C ALA A 189 -14.75 -30.27 8.22
N ARG A 190 -15.57 -30.46 7.17
CA ARG A 190 -17.05 -30.58 7.32
C ARG A 190 -17.43 -31.75 8.23
N GLN A 191 -16.79 -32.92 8.04
CA GLN A 191 -17.03 -34.10 8.88
C GLN A 191 -16.62 -33.89 10.34
N ALA A 192 -15.57 -33.11 10.58
CA ALA A 192 -15.11 -32.76 11.93
C ALA A 192 -16.01 -31.71 12.63
N GLY A 193 -16.92 -31.04 11.91
CA GLY A 193 -17.91 -30.11 12.47
C GLY A 193 -17.62 -28.62 12.26
N PHE A 194 -16.63 -28.26 11.45
CA PHE A 194 -16.37 -26.85 11.12
C PHE A 194 -17.54 -26.23 10.34
N THR A 195 -18.01 -25.06 10.78
CA THR A 195 -19.17 -24.37 10.20
C THR A 195 -18.77 -23.34 9.14
N GLN A 196 -17.52 -22.87 9.17
CA GLN A 196 -16.91 -22.06 8.13
C GLN A 196 -15.64 -22.73 7.62
N ILE A 197 -15.57 -22.93 6.30
CA ILE A 197 -14.44 -23.55 5.62
C ILE A 197 -14.18 -22.73 4.37
N SER A 198 -12.99 -22.14 4.26
CA SER A 198 -12.54 -21.41 3.09
C SER A 198 -11.33 -22.13 2.50
N THR A 199 -11.42 -22.56 1.24
CA THR A 199 -10.30 -23.18 0.51
C THR A 199 -9.68 -22.21 -0.47
N SER A 200 -8.36 -22.26 -0.60
CA SER A 200 -7.61 -21.25 -1.33
C SER A 200 -7.88 -21.24 -2.83
N HIS A 201 -8.16 -22.40 -3.43
CA HIS A 201 -8.57 -22.49 -4.84
C HIS A 201 -9.95 -21.89 -5.14
N GLU A 202 -10.84 -21.74 -4.14
CA GLU A 202 -12.16 -21.11 -4.32
C GLU A 202 -12.10 -19.60 -4.04
N THR A 203 -11.29 -19.17 -3.07
CA THR A 203 -11.20 -17.78 -2.64
C THR A 203 -10.31 -16.93 -3.54
N SER A 204 -9.19 -17.48 -4.03
CA SER A 204 -8.24 -16.78 -4.91
C SER A 204 -7.51 -17.79 -5.82
N PRO A 205 -8.08 -18.14 -6.99
CA PRO A 205 -7.65 -19.26 -7.85
C PRO A 205 -6.39 -18.95 -8.70
N LEU A 206 -5.45 -18.18 -8.15
CA LEU A 206 -4.27 -17.68 -8.86
C LEU A 206 -2.98 -18.05 -8.11
N MET A 207 -1.86 -18.10 -8.84
CA MET A 207 -0.53 -18.34 -8.29
C MET A 207 -0.14 -17.22 -7.29
N LYS A 208 0.72 -17.55 -6.33
CA LYS A 208 1.26 -16.77 -5.18
C LYS A 208 0.71 -17.25 -3.85
N PHE A 209 1.46 -18.13 -3.19
CA PHE A 209 1.06 -18.81 -1.96
C PHE A 209 0.73 -17.82 -0.83
N VAL A 210 1.55 -16.77 -0.65
CA VAL A 210 1.37 -15.84 0.48
C VAL A 210 0.11 -15.00 0.28
N SER A 211 -0.04 -14.35 -0.87
CA SER A 211 -1.22 -13.51 -1.17
C SER A 211 -2.52 -14.32 -1.22
N ARG A 212 -2.48 -15.53 -1.81
CA ARG A 212 -3.62 -16.45 -1.82
C ARG A 212 -3.97 -16.92 -0.41
N GLY A 213 -2.96 -17.24 0.40
CA GLY A 213 -3.15 -17.67 1.78
C GLY A 213 -3.78 -16.60 2.66
N ASP A 214 -3.25 -15.36 2.62
CA ASP A 214 -3.83 -14.25 3.39
C ASP A 214 -5.28 -13.97 3.00
N THR A 215 -5.60 -13.99 1.70
CA THR A 215 -6.98 -13.81 1.20
C THR A 215 -7.92 -14.88 1.75
N THR A 216 -7.46 -16.14 1.79
CA THR A 216 -8.24 -17.27 2.30
C THR A 216 -8.48 -17.17 3.79
N VAL A 217 -7.47 -16.72 4.55
CA VAL A 217 -7.60 -16.47 5.99
C VAL A 217 -8.56 -15.32 6.26
N VAL A 218 -8.46 -14.21 5.53
CA VAL A 218 -9.40 -13.07 5.63
C VAL A 218 -10.84 -13.54 5.42
N ASP A 219 -11.07 -14.35 4.39
CA ASP A 219 -12.39 -14.88 4.11
C ASP A 219 -12.94 -15.75 5.25
N ALA A 220 -12.14 -16.70 5.75
CA ALA A 220 -12.51 -17.56 6.86
C ALA A 220 -12.76 -16.76 8.17
N TYR A 221 -11.97 -15.72 8.39
CA TYR A 221 -12.04 -14.86 9.57
C TYR A 221 -13.31 -13.97 9.59
N LEU A 222 -13.71 -13.44 8.43
CA LEU A 222 -14.79 -12.45 8.32
C LEU A 222 -16.15 -13.05 7.93
N SER A 223 -16.19 -14.12 7.15
CA SER A 223 -17.44 -14.73 6.67
C SER A 223 -18.44 -15.08 7.79
N PRO A 224 -18.03 -15.65 8.95
CA PRO A 224 -18.98 -15.95 10.04
C PRO A 224 -19.65 -14.72 10.63
N ILE A 225 -18.90 -13.62 10.78
CA ILE A 225 -19.42 -12.34 11.29
C ILE A 225 -20.47 -11.79 10.34
N LEU A 226 -20.17 -11.82 9.04
CA LEU A 226 -21.11 -11.38 8.00
C LEU A 226 -22.37 -12.23 7.97
N ARG A 227 -22.24 -13.57 7.97
CA ARG A 227 -23.40 -14.46 7.98
C ARG A 227 -24.33 -14.21 9.16
N ARG A 228 -23.79 -14.03 10.38
CA ARG A 228 -24.61 -13.67 11.55
C ARG A 228 -25.38 -12.37 11.35
N TYR A 229 -24.75 -11.36 10.73
CA TYR A 229 -25.41 -10.09 10.42
C TYR A 229 -26.50 -10.27 9.36
N VAL A 230 -26.19 -10.97 8.28
CA VAL A 230 -27.14 -11.32 7.20
C VAL A 230 -28.35 -12.07 7.76
N GLU A 231 -28.13 -13.09 8.58
CA GLU A 231 -29.17 -13.89 9.23
C GLU A 231 -30.04 -13.05 10.18
N GLN A 232 -29.43 -12.13 10.94
CA GLN A 232 -30.20 -11.20 11.79
C GLN A 232 -31.14 -10.33 10.96
N VAL A 233 -30.65 -9.75 9.87
CA VAL A 233 -31.44 -8.89 8.97
C VAL A 233 -32.52 -9.70 8.25
N ALA A 234 -32.19 -10.90 7.76
CA ALA A 234 -33.13 -11.81 7.11
C ALA A 234 -34.24 -12.31 8.06
N GLY A 235 -33.90 -12.57 9.33
CA GLY A 235 -34.87 -13.00 10.35
C GLY A 235 -35.95 -11.96 10.65
N GLU A 236 -35.65 -10.67 10.50
CA GLU A 236 -36.62 -9.57 10.66
C GLU A 236 -37.48 -9.36 9.39
N MET A 237 -37.07 -9.94 8.25
CA MET A 237 -37.66 -9.74 6.93
C MET A 237 -37.85 -11.05 6.15
N PRO A 238 -38.61 -12.02 6.70
CA PRO A 238 -38.69 -13.38 6.16
C PRO A 238 -39.23 -13.39 4.73
N GLY A 239 -38.46 -13.97 3.80
CA GLY A 239 -38.82 -14.12 2.39
C GLY A 239 -38.58 -12.89 1.51
N VAL A 240 -38.13 -11.76 2.07
CA VAL A 240 -37.69 -10.58 1.30
C VAL A 240 -36.31 -10.86 0.70
N ARG A 241 -36.09 -10.49 -0.56
CA ARG A 241 -34.79 -10.67 -1.23
C ARG A 241 -33.78 -9.64 -0.70
N LEU A 242 -32.59 -10.09 -0.33
CA LEU A 242 -31.52 -9.26 0.24
C LEU A 242 -30.28 -9.31 -0.65
N PHE A 243 -29.81 -8.14 -1.08
CA PHE A 243 -28.60 -7.98 -1.86
C PHE A 243 -27.57 -7.16 -1.08
N PHE A 244 -26.33 -7.61 -1.11
CA PHE A 244 -25.22 -6.96 -0.47
C PHE A 244 -24.25 -6.39 -1.50
N MET A 245 -23.80 -5.16 -1.27
CA MET A 245 -22.76 -4.53 -2.06
C MET A 245 -21.43 -5.27 -1.86
N GLN A 246 -20.71 -5.51 -2.95
CA GLN A 246 -19.37 -6.08 -2.94
C GLN A 246 -18.32 -4.98 -3.08
N SER A 247 -17.09 -5.26 -2.65
CA SER A 247 -15.91 -4.39 -2.84
C SER A 247 -15.65 -4.03 -4.31
N SER A 248 -16.10 -4.88 -5.24
CA SER A 248 -15.99 -4.69 -6.70
C SER A 248 -16.97 -3.64 -7.25
N GLY A 249 -17.96 -3.21 -6.44
CA GLY A 249 -19.06 -2.31 -6.79
C GLY A 249 -20.31 -2.99 -7.37
N GLY A 250 -20.33 -4.32 -7.41
CA GLY A 250 -21.51 -5.10 -7.79
C GLY A 250 -22.37 -5.52 -6.60
N LEU A 251 -23.62 -5.89 -6.86
CA LEU A 251 -24.51 -6.51 -5.87
C LEU A 251 -24.47 -8.04 -5.97
N ALA A 252 -24.44 -8.70 -4.81
CA ALA A 252 -24.57 -10.15 -4.69
C ALA A 252 -25.71 -10.53 -3.74
N ASP A 253 -26.36 -11.66 -3.98
CA ASP A 253 -27.32 -12.24 -3.04
C ASP A 253 -26.66 -12.54 -1.67
N ALA A 254 -27.44 -12.39 -0.61
CA ALA A 254 -27.07 -12.65 0.78
C ALA A 254 -26.37 -14.01 1.00
N GLY A 255 -26.79 -15.07 0.31
CA GLY A 255 -26.20 -16.41 0.45
C GLY A 255 -24.83 -16.57 -0.22
N SER A 256 -24.52 -15.71 -1.20
CA SER A 256 -23.26 -15.73 -1.96
C SER A 256 -22.27 -14.66 -1.46
N PHE A 257 -22.62 -13.89 -0.44
CA PHE A 257 -21.79 -12.81 0.10
C PHE A 257 -20.71 -13.33 1.06
N GLN A 258 -19.45 -13.15 0.68
CA GLN A 258 -18.28 -13.68 1.38
C GLN A 258 -17.45 -12.59 2.07
N GLY A 259 -16.65 -12.99 3.07
CA GLY A 259 -15.80 -12.13 3.88
C GLY A 259 -14.86 -11.25 3.07
N LYS A 260 -14.19 -11.85 2.09
CA LYS A 260 -13.24 -11.15 1.20
C LYS A 260 -13.89 -10.08 0.32
N ASP A 261 -15.17 -10.24 -0.01
CA ASP A 261 -15.91 -9.36 -0.94
C ASP A 261 -16.65 -8.24 -0.23
N ALA A 262 -16.63 -8.20 1.11
CA ALA A 262 -17.39 -7.24 1.91
C ALA A 262 -16.57 -6.02 2.37
N ILE A 263 -15.24 -6.10 2.26
CA ILE A 263 -14.31 -5.08 2.76
C ILE A 263 -14.44 -3.82 1.91
N LEU A 264 -14.77 -2.68 2.52
CA LEU A 264 -15.03 -1.40 1.83
C LEU A 264 -16.24 -1.45 0.87
N SER A 265 -17.21 -2.35 1.12
CA SER A 265 -18.44 -2.44 0.33
C SER A 265 -19.32 -1.18 0.40
N GLY A 266 -19.46 -0.56 1.58
CA GLY A 266 -20.22 0.70 1.73
C GLY A 266 -19.71 1.82 0.80
N PRO A 267 -18.41 2.19 0.90
CA PRO A 267 -17.79 3.18 0.02
C PRO A 267 -17.87 2.83 -1.48
N ALA A 268 -17.83 1.54 -1.85
CA ALA A 268 -18.01 1.12 -3.25
C ALA A 268 -19.39 1.54 -3.79
N GLY A 269 -20.45 1.46 -2.98
CA GLY A 269 -21.77 2.00 -3.34
C GLY A 269 -21.74 3.51 -3.55
N GLY A 270 -20.98 4.24 -2.74
CA GLY A 270 -20.71 5.67 -2.91
C GLY A 270 -20.07 6.01 -4.26
N ILE A 271 -19.07 5.24 -4.67
CA ILE A 271 -18.40 5.40 -5.98
C ILE A 271 -19.36 5.14 -7.15
N VAL A 272 -20.21 4.11 -7.05
CA VAL A 272 -21.24 3.86 -8.06
C VAL A 272 -22.20 5.04 -8.14
N GLY A 273 -22.69 5.51 -6.99
CA GLY A 273 -23.57 6.68 -6.91
C GLY A 273 -22.92 7.92 -7.50
N MET A 274 -21.66 8.17 -7.17
CA MET A 274 -20.84 9.24 -7.72
C MET A 274 -20.79 9.17 -9.25
N ALA A 275 -20.23 8.09 -9.81
CA ALA A 275 -20.01 7.95 -11.24
C ALA A 275 -21.31 8.05 -12.06
N ARG A 276 -22.40 7.42 -11.59
CA ARG A 276 -23.68 7.42 -12.31
C ARG A 276 -24.35 8.80 -12.28
N THR A 277 -24.37 9.48 -11.12
CA THR A 277 -24.99 10.81 -11.01
C THR A 277 -24.17 11.90 -11.69
N ALA A 278 -22.83 11.83 -11.63
CA ALA A 278 -21.96 12.72 -12.40
C ALA A 278 -22.18 12.58 -13.91
N GLY A 279 -22.26 11.35 -14.41
CA GLY A 279 -22.51 11.09 -15.83
C GLY A 279 -23.85 11.67 -16.30
N LEU A 280 -24.92 11.54 -15.50
CA LEU A 280 -26.22 12.17 -15.78
C LEU A 280 -26.13 13.70 -15.84
N ALA A 281 -25.27 14.30 -15.01
CA ALA A 281 -25.00 15.73 -14.98
C ALA A 281 -24.01 16.22 -16.06
N GLY A 282 -23.49 15.33 -16.91
CA GLY A 282 -22.50 15.66 -17.96
C GLY A 282 -21.07 15.84 -17.44
N HIS A 283 -20.74 15.25 -16.29
CA HIS A 283 -19.40 15.25 -15.70
C HIS A 283 -18.71 13.89 -15.86
N ASP A 284 -17.92 13.72 -16.91
CA ASP A 284 -17.26 12.42 -17.21
C ASP A 284 -15.94 12.20 -16.44
N LYS A 285 -15.44 13.24 -15.76
CA LYS A 285 -14.18 13.25 -15.00
C LYS A 285 -14.41 13.84 -13.62
N VAL A 286 -14.49 12.97 -12.62
CA VAL A 286 -14.80 13.37 -11.24
C VAL A 286 -13.81 12.79 -10.23
N ILE A 287 -13.58 13.56 -9.18
CA ILE A 287 -12.94 13.11 -7.95
C ILE A 287 -14.03 12.96 -6.90
N GLY A 288 -14.17 11.77 -6.34
CA GLY A 288 -15.09 11.49 -5.27
C GLY A 288 -14.55 11.97 -3.93
N PHE A 289 -15.41 12.66 -3.20
CA PHE A 289 -15.14 13.14 -1.85
C PHE A 289 -16.35 12.79 -0.97
N ASP A 290 -16.29 11.60 -0.36
CA ASP A 290 -17.28 11.12 0.61
C ASP A 290 -16.78 11.41 2.02
N MET A 291 -17.42 12.33 2.75
CA MET A 291 -17.06 12.57 4.14
C MET A 291 -18.23 12.23 5.06
N GLY A 292 -18.03 11.18 5.84
CA GLY A 292 -18.92 10.74 6.90
C GLY A 292 -18.53 11.26 8.28
N GLY A 293 -19.04 10.61 9.32
CA GLY A 293 -18.70 10.93 10.71
C GLY A 293 -17.40 10.26 11.20
N THR A 294 -16.91 9.20 10.56
CA THR A 294 -15.71 8.49 11.05
C THR A 294 -14.50 8.70 10.13
N SER A 295 -14.73 8.75 8.82
CA SER A 295 -13.69 8.79 7.80
C SER A 295 -14.11 9.64 6.61
N THR A 296 -13.13 9.88 5.73
CA THR A 296 -13.35 10.36 4.37
C THR A 296 -12.85 9.30 3.39
N ASP A 297 -13.69 8.94 2.41
CA ASP A 297 -13.34 8.06 1.31
C ASP A 297 -13.16 8.88 0.03
N VAL A 298 -12.01 8.71 -0.61
CA VAL A 298 -11.68 9.41 -1.87
C VAL A 298 -11.52 8.42 -3.01
N SER A 299 -11.98 8.82 -4.19
CA SER A 299 -11.94 7.99 -5.40
C SER A 299 -11.75 8.83 -6.67
N HIS A 300 -11.37 8.17 -7.77
CA HIS A 300 -11.22 8.78 -9.08
C HIS A 300 -12.08 8.03 -10.10
N TYR A 301 -12.76 8.79 -10.98
CA TYR A 301 -13.51 8.24 -12.09
C TYR A 301 -13.31 9.08 -13.36
N ALA A 302 -12.94 8.42 -14.45
CA ALA A 302 -12.74 9.01 -15.76
C ALA A 302 -13.24 8.08 -16.88
N GLY A 303 -14.55 7.82 -16.90
CA GLY A 303 -15.22 6.96 -17.89
C GLY A 303 -15.20 5.46 -17.59
N ALA A 304 -14.39 5.00 -16.63
CA ALA A 304 -14.38 3.61 -16.14
C ALA A 304 -14.06 3.58 -14.64
N PHE A 305 -14.53 2.54 -13.94
CA PHE A 305 -14.17 2.29 -12.55
C PHE A 305 -12.74 1.76 -12.45
N GLU A 306 -11.93 2.38 -11.60
CA GLU A 306 -10.60 1.86 -11.27
C GLU A 306 -10.73 0.72 -10.25
N ARG A 307 -10.08 -0.41 -10.55
CA ARG A 307 -10.05 -1.59 -9.67
C ARG A 307 -8.61 -1.97 -9.35
N GLU A 308 -8.37 -2.30 -8.09
CA GLU A 308 -7.13 -2.89 -7.59
C GLU A 308 -7.36 -4.37 -7.30
N PHE A 309 -6.42 -5.21 -7.72
CA PHE A 309 -6.51 -6.67 -7.56
C PHE A 309 -5.66 -7.19 -6.41
N GLU A 310 -4.58 -6.51 -6.07
CA GLU A 310 -3.78 -6.76 -4.86
C GLU A 310 -3.80 -5.50 -4.02
N THR A 311 -4.33 -5.60 -2.80
CA THR A 311 -4.46 -4.48 -1.88
C THR A 311 -3.97 -4.87 -0.48
N GLN A 312 -3.74 -3.86 0.37
CA GLN A 312 -3.46 -4.07 1.78
C GLN A 312 -4.42 -3.22 2.61
N VAL A 313 -5.24 -3.87 3.43
CA VAL A 313 -6.20 -3.21 4.33
C VAL A 313 -5.87 -3.61 5.76
N ALA A 314 -5.71 -2.62 6.65
CA ALA A 314 -5.34 -2.86 8.06
C ALA A 314 -4.07 -3.73 8.23
N GLY A 315 -3.09 -3.55 7.33
CA GLY A 315 -1.86 -4.34 7.31
C GLY A 315 -1.99 -5.75 6.72
N VAL A 316 -3.20 -6.20 6.37
CA VAL A 316 -3.48 -7.52 5.81
C VAL A 316 -3.53 -7.45 4.30
N ARG A 317 -2.77 -8.32 3.63
CA ARG A 317 -2.70 -8.40 2.16
C ARG A 317 -3.88 -9.21 1.65
N MET A 318 -4.43 -8.82 0.52
CA MET A 318 -5.52 -9.56 -0.11
C MET A 318 -5.47 -9.43 -1.62
N ARG A 319 -5.91 -10.49 -2.29
CA ARG A 319 -6.05 -10.57 -3.74
C ARG A 319 -7.51 -10.79 -4.12
N ALA A 320 -8.25 -9.69 -4.23
CA ALA A 320 -9.65 -9.67 -4.64
C ALA A 320 -9.92 -8.38 -5.44
N PRO A 321 -10.82 -8.39 -6.44
CA PRO A 321 -11.15 -7.20 -7.21
C PRO A 321 -11.89 -6.19 -6.32
N MET A 322 -11.25 -5.06 -6.05
CA MET A 322 -11.82 -3.97 -5.25
C MET A 322 -11.79 -2.67 -6.01
N MET A 323 -12.83 -1.84 -5.85
CA MET A 323 -12.76 -0.45 -6.31
C MET A 323 -11.59 0.26 -5.62
N SER A 324 -10.85 1.06 -6.39
CA SER A 324 -9.74 1.85 -5.85
C SER A 324 -10.29 2.97 -4.96
N ILE A 325 -10.35 2.67 -3.65
CA ILE A 325 -10.83 3.57 -2.60
C ILE A 325 -9.64 3.86 -1.69
N HIS A 326 -9.40 5.13 -1.40
CA HIS A 326 -8.46 5.52 -0.36
C HIS A 326 -9.21 6.17 0.79
N THR A 327 -9.22 5.50 1.94
CA THR A 327 -9.86 5.99 3.16
C THR A 327 -8.85 6.76 4.02
N VAL A 328 -9.28 7.88 4.59
CA VAL A 328 -8.53 8.64 5.58
C VAL A 328 -9.34 8.77 6.86
N ALA A 329 -8.66 8.67 8.01
CA ALA A 329 -9.24 8.85 9.35
C ALA A 329 -9.54 10.33 9.69
N ALA A 330 -10.15 11.04 8.75
CA ALA A 330 -10.62 12.41 8.87
C ALA A 330 -12.11 12.44 8.52
N GLY A 331 -12.98 12.45 9.51
CA GLY A 331 -14.43 12.57 9.37
C GLY A 331 -15.00 13.58 10.38
N GLY A 332 -16.31 13.79 10.36
CA GLY A 332 -16.97 14.74 11.27
C GLY A 332 -16.76 14.44 12.77
N GLY A 333 -16.50 13.18 13.12
CA GLY A 333 -16.26 12.69 14.47
C GLY A 333 -14.78 12.52 14.81
N SER A 334 -13.84 12.86 13.91
CA SER A 334 -12.41 12.77 14.23
C SER A 334 -12.08 13.67 15.41
N VAL A 335 -11.41 13.10 16.42
CA VAL A 335 -11.14 13.74 17.70
C VAL A 335 -10.11 14.86 17.55
N LEU A 336 -10.35 15.98 18.23
CA LEU A 336 -9.46 17.14 18.28
C LEU A 336 -8.59 17.08 19.53
N ALA A 337 -7.27 17.13 19.35
CA ALA A 337 -6.31 17.08 20.46
C ALA A 337 -5.25 18.18 20.37
N TYR A 338 -4.80 18.64 21.53
CA TYR A 338 -3.67 19.55 21.69
C TYR A 338 -2.72 18.98 22.75
N ASP A 339 -1.44 18.81 22.40
CA ASP A 339 -0.43 18.19 23.27
C ASP A 339 0.47 19.20 24.01
N GLY A 340 0.08 20.49 24.01
CA GLY A 340 0.90 21.60 24.53
C GLY A 340 1.84 22.22 23.49
N SER A 341 1.97 21.63 22.30
CA SER A 341 2.81 22.16 21.22
C SER A 341 2.13 22.21 19.86
N ARG A 342 1.33 21.20 19.50
CA ARG A 342 0.69 21.07 18.18
C ARG A 342 -0.76 20.62 18.26
N PHE A 343 -1.55 21.07 17.28
CA PHE A 343 -2.91 20.59 17.04
C PHE A 343 -2.88 19.28 16.25
N ARG A 344 -3.77 18.34 16.59
CA ARG A 344 -3.96 17.08 15.87
C ARG A 344 -5.45 16.80 15.66
N VAL A 345 -5.77 16.22 14.51
CA VAL A 345 -7.11 15.72 14.16
C VAL A 345 -6.99 14.24 13.85
N GLY A 346 -7.77 13.41 14.54
CA GLY A 346 -7.73 11.95 14.40
C GLY A 346 -6.41 11.32 14.90
N PRO A 347 -6.19 10.01 14.64
CA PRO A 347 -7.04 9.11 13.86
C PRO A 347 -8.26 8.57 14.62
N GLU A 348 -8.34 8.79 15.93
CA GLU A 348 -9.48 8.37 16.74
C GLU A 348 -10.75 9.12 16.33
N SER A 349 -11.90 8.43 16.42
CA SER A 349 -13.21 9.00 16.12
C SER A 349 -14.15 8.83 17.31
N ALA A 350 -14.97 9.85 17.56
CA ALA A 350 -16.02 9.83 18.58
C ALA A 350 -17.22 8.94 18.20
N GLY A 351 -17.34 8.52 16.93
CA GLY A 351 -18.42 7.66 16.44
C GLY A 351 -19.82 8.27 16.59
N ALA A 352 -20.84 7.42 16.68
CA ALA A 352 -22.22 7.81 17.02
C ALA A 352 -22.48 7.85 18.53
N ASN A 353 -21.73 7.06 19.29
CA ASN A 353 -21.90 6.89 20.74
C ASN A 353 -20.51 6.68 21.38
N PRO A 354 -20.04 7.58 22.26
CA PRO A 354 -20.75 8.74 22.79
C PRO A 354 -20.91 9.88 21.77
N GLY A 355 -20.22 9.85 20.63
CA GLY A 355 -20.27 10.92 19.63
C GLY A 355 -19.56 12.21 20.04
N PRO A 356 -19.52 13.23 19.17
CA PRO A 356 -18.98 14.56 19.49
C PRO A 356 -19.60 15.19 20.75
N VAL A 357 -18.97 16.22 21.33
CA VAL A 357 -19.50 16.95 22.49
C VAL A 357 -20.95 17.40 22.24
N SER A 358 -21.20 17.90 21.03
CA SER A 358 -22.51 18.39 20.61
C SER A 358 -23.62 17.31 20.60
N TYR A 359 -23.31 16.01 20.68
CA TYR A 359 -24.29 14.92 20.66
C TYR A 359 -24.96 14.66 22.02
N ARG A 360 -24.57 15.40 23.08
CA ARG A 360 -25.17 15.33 24.43
C ARG A 360 -24.97 13.98 25.15
N ARG A 361 -23.88 13.27 24.83
CA ARG A 361 -23.54 11.95 25.41
C ARG A 361 -22.15 11.87 26.02
N GLY A 362 -21.53 13.03 26.30
CA GLY A 362 -20.28 13.12 27.05
C GLY A 362 -19.01 12.74 26.28
N GLY A 363 -19.03 12.76 24.95
CA GLY A 363 -17.84 12.46 24.15
C GLY A 363 -16.90 13.66 23.94
N PRO A 364 -15.77 13.44 23.21
CA PRO A 364 -14.70 14.42 23.05
C PRO A 364 -15.01 15.48 21.98
N LEU A 365 -14.24 16.56 21.94
CA LEU A 365 -14.29 17.55 20.85
C LEU A 365 -13.94 16.85 19.52
N ALA A 366 -14.75 17.10 18.49
CA ALA A 366 -14.55 16.55 17.15
C ALA A 366 -14.66 17.62 16.05
N VAL A 367 -14.33 17.27 14.80
CA VAL A 367 -14.43 18.18 13.64
C VAL A 367 -15.83 18.81 13.48
N THR A 368 -16.90 18.07 13.79
CA THR A 368 -18.28 18.58 13.80
C THR A 368 -18.44 19.69 14.83
N ASP A 369 -17.84 19.55 16.02
CA ASP A 369 -17.87 20.59 17.05
C ASP A 369 -17.08 21.84 16.60
N ALA A 370 -15.96 21.67 15.88
CA ALA A 370 -15.27 22.81 15.28
C ALA A 370 -16.17 23.55 14.28
N ASN A 371 -16.90 22.83 13.41
CA ASN A 371 -17.85 23.44 12.47
C ASN A 371 -19.03 24.12 13.16
N VAL A 372 -19.50 23.59 14.30
CA VAL A 372 -20.51 24.25 15.16
C VAL A 372 -19.93 25.53 15.78
N MET A 373 -18.70 25.49 16.29
CA MET A 373 -18.03 26.62 16.91
C MET A 373 -17.81 27.79 15.94
N VAL A 374 -17.38 27.51 14.71
CA VAL A 374 -17.20 28.53 13.65
C VAL A 374 -18.50 28.91 12.94
N GLY A 375 -19.65 28.33 13.32
CA GLY A 375 -20.95 28.64 12.73
C GLY A 375 -21.19 28.12 11.31
N LYS A 376 -20.34 27.21 10.80
CA LYS A 376 -20.56 26.50 9.52
C LYS A 376 -21.71 25.48 9.64
N VAL A 377 -21.92 24.93 10.82
CA VAL A 377 -23.09 24.09 11.17
C VAL A 377 -23.95 24.82 12.19
N GLN A 378 -25.25 24.98 11.88
CA GLN A 378 -26.21 25.67 12.73
C GLN A 378 -27.11 24.65 13.46
N PRO A 379 -26.98 24.46 14.79
CA PRO A 379 -27.73 23.45 15.55
C PRO A 379 -29.26 23.44 15.34
N ARG A 380 -29.84 24.62 15.06
CA ARG A 380 -31.29 24.79 14.81
C ARG A 380 -31.79 24.12 13.53
N TYR A 381 -30.90 23.90 12.56
CA TYR A 381 -31.20 23.35 11.25
C TYR A 381 -30.62 21.95 11.05
N PHE A 382 -30.10 21.35 12.14
CA PHE A 382 -29.64 19.97 12.16
C PHE A 382 -30.75 19.05 12.69
N PRO A 383 -30.84 17.78 12.23
CA PRO A 383 -31.80 16.80 12.77
C PRO A 383 -31.79 16.70 14.30
N SER A 384 -33.00 16.63 14.88
CA SER A 384 -33.19 16.47 16.33
C SER A 384 -33.23 14.98 16.69
N VAL A 385 -32.07 14.33 16.69
CA VAL A 385 -31.89 12.88 16.91
C VAL A 385 -30.92 12.57 18.05
N PHE A 386 -30.52 13.57 18.83
CA PHE A 386 -29.50 13.46 19.86
C PHE A 386 -30.08 13.37 21.27
N GLY A 387 -29.17 13.18 22.24
CA GLY A 387 -29.52 13.02 23.65
C GLY A 387 -30.14 11.65 23.97
N PRO A 388 -30.41 11.37 25.25
CA PRO A 388 -30.91 10.06 25.71
C PRO A 388 -32.28 9.67 25.12
N ALA A 389 -33.13 10.66 24.81
CA ALA A 389 -34.45 10.43 24.23
C ALA A 389 -34.46 10.47 22.68
N ALA A 390 -33.29 10.63 22.04
CA ALA A 390 -33.13 10.67 20.58
C ALA A 390 -34.04 11.70 19.87
N ASN A 391 -34.27 12.86 20.50
CA ASN A 391 -35.17 13.91 20.00
C ASN A 391 -34.61 15.34 20.22
N GLU A 392 -33.35 15.48 20.63
CA GLU A 392 -32.72 16.77 20.93
C GLU A 392 -31.83 17.25 19.77
N ARG A 393 -31.57 18.56 19.72
CA ARG A 393 -30.65 19.21 18.78
C ARG A 393 -29.20 19.16 19.29
N LEU A 394 -28.25 19.43 18.40
CA LEU A 394 -26.84 19.62 18.77
C LEU A 394 -26.68 20.66 19.89
N ASP A 395 -25.74 20.41 20.81
CA ASP A 395 -25.42 21.32 21.92
C ASP A 395 -24.29 22.29 21.56
N GLY A 396 -24.65 23.48 21.09
CA GLY A 396 -23.68 24.53 20.77
C GLY A 396 -23.04 25.20 22.01
N GLU A 397 -23.70 25.17 23.16
CA GLU A 397 -23.18 25.78 24.39
C GLU A 397 -22.08 24.91 24.99
N ALA A 398 -22.29 23.59 25.03
CA ALA A 398 -21.28 22.63 25.46
C ALA A 398 -20.02 22.70 24.58
N VAL A 399 -20.18 22.85 23.26
CA VAL A 399 -19.06 23.04 22.32
C VAL A 399 -18.27 24.30 22.65
N ARG A 400 -18.96 25.43 22.85
CA ARG A 400 -18.32 26.71 23.16
C ARG A 400 -17.49 26.64 24.44
N ALA A 401 -18.07 26.08 25.51
CA ALA A 401 -17.36 25.92 26.79
C ALA A 401 -16.05 25.13 26.64
N ARG A 402 -16.06 24.06 25.82
CA ARG A 402 -14.87 23.22 25.59
C ARG A 402 -13.81 23.91 24.73
N PHE A 403 -14.21 24.73 23.76
CA PHE A 403 -13.25 25.55 23.00
C PHE A 403 -12.72 26.73 23.81
N ASP A 404 -13.49 27.30 24.75
CA ASP A 404 -13.01 28.32 25.68
C ASP A 404 -11.90 27.77 26.58
N GLU A 405 -12.06 26.53 27.09
CA GLU A 405 -11.01 25.83 27.83
C GLU A 405 -9.73 25.65 27.00
N LEU A 406 -9.87 25.29 25.73
CA LEU A 406 -8.74 25.06 24.82
C LEU A 406 -8.06 26.37 24.37
N ALA A 407 -8.83 27.45 24.25
CA ALA A 407 -8.33 28.79 23.98
C ALA A 407 -7.39 29.28 25.10
N VAL A 408 -7.75 29.02 26.36
CA VAL A 408 -6.88 29.32 27.52
C VAL A 408 -5.55 28.58 27.43
N GLN A 409 -5.56 27.30 27.02
CA GLN A 409 -4.34 26.50 26.92
C GLN A 409 -3.42 26.95 25.78
N THR A 410 -3.99 27.47 24.69
CA THR A 410 -3.26 27.78 23.45
C THR A 410 -2.88 29.26 23.31
N GLY A 411 -3.48 30.14 24.11
CA GLY A 411 -3.31 31.59 24.01
C GLY A 411 -3.94 32.20 22.74
N ARG A 412 -4.91 31.51 22.12
CA ARG A 412 -5.60 31.92 20.89
C ARG A 412 -7.10 32.06 21.13
N ARG A 413 -7.83 32.71 20.22
CA ARG A 413 -9.29 32.80 20.35
C ARG A 413 -9.96 31.46 20.03
N PRO A 414 -11.08 31.12 20.68
CA PRO A 414 -11.82 29.87 20.44
C PRO A 414 -12.10 29.58 18.95
N GLU A 415 -12.51 30.59 18.19
CA GLU A 415 -12.79 30.46 16.75
C GLU A 415 -11.54 30.21 15.89
N GLU A 416 -10.39 30.76 16.28
CA GLU A 416 -9.11 30.54 15.59
C GLU A 416 -8.59 29.13 15.84
N VAL A 417 -8.79 28.62 17.05
CA VAL A 417 -8.45 27.23 17.41
C VAL A 417 -9.32 26.26 16.61
N ALA A 418 -10.64 26.49 16.56
CA ALA A 418 -11.57 25.68 15.78
C ALA A 418 -11.26 25.72 14.27
N GLU A 419 -11.01 26.90 13.69
CA GLU A 419 -10.58 27.03 12.28
C GLU A 419 -9.24 26.31 12.03
N GLY A 420 -8.31 26.36 12.97
CA GLY A 420 -7.03 25.65 12.90
C GLY A 420 -7.20 24.14 12.75
N PHE A 421 -8.10 23.53 13.51
CA PHE A 421 -8.42 22.10 13.35
C PHE A 421 -9.09 21.80 12.00
N ILE A 422 -10.00 22.67 11.54
CA ILE A 422 -10.63 22.52 10.22
C ILE A 422 -9.58 22.55 9.11
N ARG A 423 -8.60 23.46 9.17
CA ARG A 423 -7.50 23.53 8.19
C ARG A 423 -6.65 22.26 8.18
N ILE A 424 -6.37 21.67 9.34
CA ILE A 424 -5.63 20.39 9.42
C ILE A 424 -6.44 19.26 8.79
N ALA A 425 -7.74 19.16 9.10
CA ALA A 425 -8.62 18.16 8.50
C ALA A 425 -8.70 18.32 6.96
N VAL A 426 -8.88 19.55 6.47
CA VAL A 426 -8.89 19.87 5.03
C VAL A 426 -7.56 19.47 4.37
N GLN A 427 -6.42 19.75 5.00
CA GLN A 427 -5.12 19.36 4.46
C GLN A 427 -4.94 17.84 4.39
N GLN A 428 -5.37 17.10 5.42
CA GLN A 428 -5.35 15.64 5.41
C GLN A 428 -6.20 15.08 4.26
N MET A 429 -7.43 15.59 4.08
CA MET A 429 -8.33 15.19 2.99
C MET A 429 -7.77 15.54 1.61
N ALA A 430 -7.25 16.75 1.42
CA ALA A 430 -6.62 17.17 0.17
C ALA A 430 -5.38 16.34 -0.18
N ASN A 431 -4.55 15.98 0.82
CA ASN A 431 -3.40 15.10 0.62
C ASN A 431 -3.83 13.70 0.18
N ALA A 432 -4.94 13.18 0.73
CA ALA A 432 -5.52 11.92 0.29
C ALA A 432 -5.92 11.94 -1.18
N ILE A 433 -6.62 13.00 -1.60
CA ILE A 433 -7.03 13.19 -2.99
C ILE A 433 -5.80 13.27 -3.89
N LYS A 434 -4.77 14.04 -3.52
CA LYS A 434 -3.50 14.11 -4.28
C LYS A 434 -2.85 12.74 -4.43
N LYS A 435 -2.86 11.92 -3.37
CA LYS A 435 -2.28 10.57 -3.37
C LYS A 435 -2.99 9.58 -4.29
N ILE A 436 -4.30 9.73 -4.55
CA ILE A 436 -5.00 8.86 -5.51
C ILE A 436 -5.04 9.42 -6.93
N SER A 437 -4.65 10.69 -7.12
CA SER A 437 -4.83 11.40 -8.39
C SER A 437 -3.52 11.88 -9.02
N VAL A 438 -2.88 12.86 -8.39
CA VAL A 438 -1.60 13.44 -8.81
C VAL A 438 -0.50 12.36 -8.80
N ALA A 439 -0.53 11.47 -7.82
CA ALA A 439 0.35 10.30 -7.74
C ALA A 439 0.19 9.31 -8.90
N ARG A 440 -0.92 9.38 -9.64
CA ARG A 440 -1.21 8.56 -10.83
C ARG A 440 -1.06 9.38 -12.12
N GLY A 441 -0.66 10.65 -12.01
CA GLY A 441 -0.42 11.55 -13.13
C GLY A 441 -1.67 12.31 -13.63
N TYR A 442 -2.78 12.30 -12.88
CA TYR A 442 -3.99 13.05 -13.23
C TYR A 442 -3.87 14.53 -12.82
N ASP A 443 -4.17 15.44 -13.76
CA ASP A 443 -4.34 16.87 -13.48
C ASP A 443 -5.73 17.13 -12.91
N VAL A 444 -5.87 17.03 -11.58
CA VAL A 444 -7.15 17.20 -10.86
C VAL A 444 -7.78 18.58 -11.04
N THR A 445 -7.03 19.60 -11.45
CA THR A 445 -7.59 20.95 -11.65
C THR A 445 -8.65 21.00 -12.76
N ARG A 446 -8.63 19.99 -13.65
CA ARG A 446 -9.58 19.81 -14.75
C ARG A 446 -10.79 18.93 -14.39
N TYR A 447 -10.81 18.41 -13.17
CA TYR A 447 -11.86 17.51 -12.70
C TYR A 447 -12.91 18.29 -11.93
N THR A 448 -14.10 17.70 -11.83
CA THR A 448 -15.14 18.19 -10.92
C THR A 448 -15.02 17.43 -9.60
N LEU A 449 -14.99 18.15 -8.46
CA LEU A 449 -15.03 17.50 -7.15
C LEU A 449 -16.47 17.11 -6.85
N GLN A 450 -16.80 15.83 -6.92
CA GLN A 450 -18.12 15.37 -6.51
C GLN A 450 -18.12 15.11 -5.01
N CYS A 451 -18.87 15.94 -4.30
CA CYS A 451 -18.96 15.89 -2.86
C CYS A 451 -20.24 15.15 -2.43
N PHE A 452 -20.06 14.23 -1.49
CA PHE A 452 -21.12 13.48 -0.85
C PHE A 452 -20.74 13.08 0.58
N GLY A 453 -21.66 12.36 1.25
CA GLY A 453 -21.59 12.12 2.69
C GLY A 453 -22.13 13.32 3.47
N GLY A 454 -22.67 13.06 4.67
CA GLY A 454 -23.37 14.08 5.46
C GLY A 454 -22.50 15.27 5.90
N ALA A 455 -21.18 15.09 5.95
CA ALA A 455 -20.22 16.13 6.33
C ALA A 455 -19.42 16.70 5.15
N GLY A 456 -19.48 16.10 3.96
CA GLY A 456 -18.66 16.53 2.81
C GLY A 456 -18.91 17.99 2.43
N GLY A 457 -20.18 18.38 2.31
CA GLY A 457 -20.56 19.74 1.91
C GLY A 457 -20.04 20.84 2.84
N GLN A 458 -19.66 20.48 4.08
CA GLN A 458 -19.12 21.42 5.07
C GLN A 458 -17.69 21.84 4.75
N HIS A 459 -16.96 21.03 3.97
CA HIS A 459 -15.54 21.22 3.67
C HIS A 459 -15.22 21.29 2.17
N ALA A 460 -16.19 21.01 1.29
CA ALA A 460 -15.96 20.81 -0.14
C ALA A 460 -15.28 22.01 -0.83
N CYS A 461 -15.70 23.24 -0.56
CA CYS A 461 -15.05 24.44 -1.12
C CYS A 461 -13.59 24.57 -0.66
N LEU A 462 -13.30 24.34 0.64
CA LEU A 462 -11.95 24.43 1.18
C LEU A 462 -11.02 23.34 0.63
N VAL A 463 -11.54 22.12 0.48
CA VAL A 463 -10.83 20.99 -0.15
C VAL A 463 -10.57 21.28 -1.63
N ALA A 464 -11.57 21.76 -2.37
CA ALA A 464 -11.41 22.17 -3.76
C ALA A 464 -10.37 23.29 -3.92
N ASP A 465 -10.41 24.31 -3.05
CA ASP A 465 -9.42 25.39 -3.03
C ASP A 465 -8.00 24.85 -2.73
N ALA A 466 -7.84 23.92 -1.78
CA ALA A 466 -6.56 23.28 -1.47
C ALA A 466 -5.99 22.42 -2.61
N LEU A 467 -6.85 21.95 -3.52
CA LEU A 467 -6.51 21.17 -4.71
C LEU A 467 -6.40 22.01 -5.99
N GLY A 468 -6.77 23.29 -5.95
CA GLY A 468 -6.85 24.14 -7.14
C GLY A 468 -8.00 23.77 -8.08
N MET A 469 -9.02 23.07 -7.59
CA MET A 469 -10.22 22.73 -8.35
C MET A 469 -11.19 23.91 -8.35
N THR A 470 -11.82 24.18 -9.48
CA THR A 470 -12.69 25.36 -9.65
C THR A 470 -14.18 25.03 -9.56
N ARG A 471 -14.53 23.75 -9.49
CA ARG A 471 -15.91 23.26 -9.50
C ARG A 471 -16.15 22.13 -8.51
N VAL A 472 -17.24 22.24 -7.77
CA VAL A 472 -17.80 21.18 -6.91
C VAL A 472 -19.19 20.82 -7.40
N PHE A 473 -19.50 19.53 -7.42
CA PHE A 473 -20.82 18.99 -7.74
C PHE A 473 -21.42 18.31 -6.51
N VAL A 474 -22.65 18.67 -6.15
CA VAL A 474 -23.39 18.14 -5.00
C VAL A 474 -24.78 17.69 -5.48
N HIS A 475 -25.01 16.38 -5.46
CA HIS A 475 -26.29 15.78 -5.82
C HIS A 475 -27.35 16.03 -4.72
N PRO A 476 -28.66 16.15 -5.01
CA PRO A 476 -29.74 16.33 -4.01
C PRO A 476 -29.75 15.25 -2.91
N LEU A 477 -29.26 14.05 -3.24
CA LEU A 477 -29.13 12.94 -2.31
C LEU A 477 -27.69 12.79 -1.77
N ALA A 478 -26.84 13.81 -1.85
CA ALA A 478 -25.42 13.75 -1.44
C ALA A 478 -25.24 13.17 -0.02
N GLY A 479 -26.09 13.55 0.94
CA GLY A 479 -26.03 13.05 2.32
C GLY A 479 -26.44 11.59 2.51
N VAL A 480 -26.93 10.91 1.47
CA VAL A 480 -27.31 9.49 1.42
C VAL A 480 -26.87 8.83 0.09
N LEU A 481 -25.84 9.38 -0.57
CA LEU A 481 -25.52 9.02 -1.96
C LEU A 481 -25.02 7.57 -2.07
N SER A 482 -24.34 7.06 -1.05
CA SER A 482 -23.87 5.67 -1.00
C SER A 482 -25.04 4.69 -1.02
N ALA A 483 -26.11 4.96 -0.25
CA ALA A 483 -27.35 4.20 -0.30
C ALA A 483 -28.04 4.32 -1.67
N TYR A 484 -28.07 5.51 -2.27
CA TYR A 484 -28.61 5.71 -3.62
C TYR A 484 -27.82 4.92 -4.68
N GLY A 485 -26.49 4.94 -4.60
CA GLY A 485 -25.59 4.21 -5.49
C GLY A 485 -25.75 2.70 -5.41
N MET A 486 -26.09 2.15 -4.24
CA MET A 486 -26.50 0.74 -4.11
C MET A 486 -27.77 0.42 -4.90
N GLY A 487 -28.70 1.37 -4.99
CA GLY A 487 -29.87 1.28 -5.85
C GLY A 487 -29.50 1.15 -7.33
N LEU A 488 -28.52 1.96 -7.76
CA LEU A 488 -28.03 2.08 -9.14
C LEU A 488 -27.03 0.99 -9.54
N ALA A 489 -26.52 0.22 -8.59
CA ALA A 489 -25.47 -0.75 -8.84
C ALA A 489 -25.96 -1.92 -9.70
N ASP A 490 -25.06 -2.36 -10.58
CA ASP A 490 -25.24 -3.55 -11.39
C ASP A 490 -25.12 -4.80 -10.52
N GLN A 491 -25.86 -5.86 -10.86
CA GLN A 491 -25.58 -7.18 -10.27
C GLN A 491 -24.48 -7.81 -11.11
N THR A 492 -23.40 -8.26 -10.45
CA THR A 492 -22.24 -8.79 -11.15
C THR A 492 -21.75 -10.09 -10.55
N VAL A 493 -21.33 -11.01 -11.42
CA VAL A 493 -20.62 -12.22 -11.05
C VAL A 493 -19.33 -12.27 -11.84
N ILE A 494 -18.21 -12.26 -11.12
CA ILE A 494 -16.88 -12.44 -11.69
C ILE A 494 -16.41 -13.87 -11.40
N ARG A 495 -15.86 -14.51 -12.42
CA ARG A 495 -15.21 -15.82 -12.32
C ARG A 495 -13.87 -15.75 -13.04
N GLU A 496 -12.85 -16.34 -12.45
CA GLU A 496 -11.49 -16.34 -12.99
C GLU A 496 -10.87 -17.73 -12.86
N GLN A 497 -9.97 -18.06 -13.78
CA GLN A 497 -9.22 -19.31 -13.76
C GLN A 497 -7.82 -19.11 -14.33
N ALA A 498 -6.80 -19.60 -13.63
CA ALA A 498 -5.44 -19.67 -14.14
C ALA A 498 -5.33 -20.71 -15.28
N MET A 499 -4.58 -20.39 -16.34
CA MET A 499 -4.34 -21.29 -17.47
C MET A 499 -2.85 -21.46 -17.79
N GLU A 500 -2.09 -20.36 -17.79
CA GLU A 500 -0.66 -20.31 -18.12
C GLU A 500 -0.28 -21.01 -19.44
N VAL A 501 -0.96 -20.66 -20.53
CA VAL A 501 -0.72 -21.22 -21.87
C VAL A 501 -0.14 -20.19 -22.82
N ALA A 502 0.73 -20.62 -23.74
CA ALA A 502 1.22 -19.75 -24.81
C ALA A 502 0.07 -19.29 -25.73
N LEU A 503 -0.04 -17.98 -25.95
CA LEU A 503 -1.05 -17.41 -26.84
C LEU A 503 -0.69 -17.78 -28.30
N SER A 504 -1.50 -18.68 -28.87
CA SER A 504 -1.31 -19.18 -30.23
C SER A 504 -2.66 -19.57 -30.83
N ALA A 505 -2.73 -19.68 -32.16
CA ALA A 505 -3.93 -20.15 -32.84
C ALA A 505 -4.41 -21.53 -32.34
N ALA A 506 -3.48 -22.41 -31.93
CA ALA A 506 -3.81 -23.73 -31.40
C ALA A 506 -4.39 -23.69 -29.98
N ALA A 507 -4.08 -22.65 -29.19
CA ALA A 507 -4.57 -22.49 -27.82
C ALA A 507 -5.96 -21.84 -27.76
N LEU A 508 -6.39 -21.12 -28.81
CA LEU A 508 -7.67 -20.40 -28.81
C LEU A 508 -8.90 -21.27 -28.50
N PRO A 509 -9.05 -22.50 -29.05
CA PRO A 509 -10.19 -23.35 -28.71
C PRO A 509 -10.25 -23.73 -27.23
N LEU A 510 -9.09 -24.00 -26.61
CA LEU A 510 -9.00 -24.32 -25.18
C LEU A 510 -9.33 -23.10 -24.31
N ILE A 511 -8.87 -21.91 -24.70
CA ILE A 511 -9.19 -20.65 -24.02
C ILE A 511 -10.70 -20.36 -24.11
N ALA A 512 -11.29 -20.56 -25.30
CA ALA A 512 -12.73 -20.39 -25.52
C ALA A 512 -13.56 -21.36 -24.67
N GLU A 513 -13.21 -22.65 -24.63
CA GLU A 513 -13.90 -23.65 -23.82
C GLU A 513 -13.90 -23.30 -22.32
N SER A 514 -12.76 -22.83 -21.81
CA SER A 514 -12.62 -22.36 -20.43
C SER A 514 -13.51 -21.14 -20.16
N LEU A 515 -13.48 -20.15 -21.05
CA LEU A 515 -14.32 -18.95 -20.97
C LEU A 515 -15.81 -19.29 -21.04
N ASP A 516 -16.23 -20.19 -21.93
CA ASP A 516 -17.61 -20.63 -22.08
C ASP A 516 -18.10 -21.32 -20.80
N SER A 517 -17.31 -22.25 -20.24
CA SER A 517 -17.64 -22.91 -18.97
C SER A 517 -17.78 -21.91 -17.81
N LEU A 518 -16.86 -20.95 -17.69
CA LEU A 518 -16.96 -19.89 -16.68
C LEU A 518 -18.15 -18.96 -16.93
N GLY A 519 -18.46 -18.67 -18.20
CA GLY A 519 -19.58 -17.82 -18.60
C GLY A 519 -20.93 -18.46 -18.32
N ASP A 520 -21.09 -19.75 -18.62
CA ASP A 520 -22.30 -20.51 -18.30
C ASP A 520 -22.52 -20.59 -16.79
N ALA A 521 -21.46 -20.82 -16.02
CA ALA A 521 -21.52 -20.84 -14.56
C ALA A 521 -21.88 -19.45 -13.98
N ALA A 522 -21.25 -18.38 -14.48
CA ALA A 522 -21.52 -17.02 -14.03
C ALA A 522 -22.94 -16.56 -14.39
N LYS A 523 -23.40 -16.88 -15.60
CA LYS A 523 -24.75 -16.58 -16.08
C LYS A 523 -25.81 -17.34 -15.28
N THR A 524 -25.63 -18.64 -15.08
CA THR A 524 -26.57 -19.46 -14.29
C THR A 524 -26.70 -18.96 -12.85
N GLU A 525 -25.58 -18.57 -12.23
CA GLU A 525 -25.58 -17.99 -10.89
C GLU A 525 -26.34 -16.66 -10.86
N LEU A 526 -26.11 -15.78 -11.84
CA LEU A 526 -26.73 -14.46 -11.90
C LEU A 526 -28.22 -14.52 -12.26
N GLU A 527 -28.64 -15.43 -13.13
CA GLU A 527 -30.06 -15.69 -13.45
C GLU A 527 -30.82 -16.20 -12.22
N ARG A 528 -30.19 -17.00 -11.35
CA ARG A 528 -30.79 -17.43 -10.07
C ARG A 528 -31.04 -16.25 -9.11
N GLN A 529 -30.19 -15.23 -9.17
CA GLN A 529 -30.22 -14.06 -8.29
C GLN A 529 -31.09 -12.90 -8.83
N GLN A 530 -31.55 -12.98 -10.09
CA GLN A 530 -32.10 -11.87 -10.85
C GLN A 530 -33.33 -11.20 -10.20
N VAL A 531 -33.27 -9.86 -10.11
CA VAL A 531 -34.36 -8.96 -9.73
C VAL A 531 -34.47 -7.91 -10.84
N GLY A 532 -35.14 -8.26 -11.92
CA GLY A 532 -35.34 -7.37 -13.07
C GLY A 532 -35.56 -8.13 -14.37
N ALA A 533 -35.97 -7.43 -15.42
CA ALA A 533 -36.18 -8.00 -16.76
C ALA A 533 -34.98 -7.80 -17.71
N SER A 534 -33.91 -7.14 -17.23
CA SER A 534 -32.73 -6.86 -18.03
C SER A 534 -32.00 -8.15 -18.43
N PRO A 535 -31.54 -8.27 -19.68
CA PRO A 535 -30.79 -9.45 -20.12
C PRO A 535 -29.41 -9.50 -19.45
N VAL A 536 -28.94 -10.71 -19.14
CA VAL A 536 -27.56 -10.92 -18.68
C VAL A 536 -26.60 -10.65 -19.84
N GLN A 537 -25.65 -9.74 -19.62
CA GLN A 537 -24.52 -9.53 -20.51
C GLN A 537 -23.30 -10.26 -19.97
N VAL A 538 -22.62 -11.03 -20.81
CA VAL A 538 -21.39 -11.76 -20.44
C VAL A 538 -20.21 -11.13 -21.17
N ARG A 539 -19.18 -10.75 -20.43
CA ARG A 539 -17.93 -10.19 -20.96
C ARG A 539 -16.80 -11.18 -20.74
N TYR A 540 -16.10 -11.52 -21.81
CA TYR A 540 -14.97 -12.44 -21.80
C TYR A 540 -13.66 -11.66 -21.88
N ASN A 541 -12.74 -11.92 -20.97
CA ASN A 541 -11.41 -11.31 -20.95
C ASN A 541 -10.32 -12.38 -20.85
N VAL A 542 -9.20 -12.09 -21.48
CA VAL A 542 -7.95 -12.85 -21.36
C VAL A 542 -6.90 -11.98 -20.69
N HIS A 543 -6.19 -12.54 -19.72
CA HIS A 543 -5.08 -11.88 -19.02
C HIS A 543 -3.78 -12.26 -19.72
N VAL A 544 -3.23 -11.32 -20.50
CA VAL A 544 -2.08 -11.58 -21.38
C VAL A 544 -0.83 -10.88 -20.85
N ARG A 545 0.30 -11.58 -20.91
CA ARG A 545 1.63 -11.06 -20.57
C ARG A 545 2.67 -11.46 -21.60
N TYR A 546 3.78 -10.74 -21.65
CA TYR A 546 4.95 -11.23 -22.38
C TYR A 546 5.55 -12.44 -21.66
N GLU A 547 5.99 -13.43 -22.43
CA GLU A 547 6.74 -14.58 -21.92
C GLU A 547 7.92 -14.13 -21.04
N GLY A 548 8.04 -14.72 -19.85
CA GLY A 548 9.05 -14.38 -18.85
C GLY A 548 8.72 -13.19 -17.94
N THR A 549 7.62 -12.47 -18.17
CA THR A 549 7.14 -11.38 -17.28
C THR A 549 5.99 -11.86 -16.37
N ASP A 550 5.78 -11.27 -15.18
CA ASP A 550 4.67 -11.63 -14.25
C ASP A 550 3.48 -10.65 -14.22
N SER A 551 3.36 -9.73 -15.17
CA SER A 551 2.25 -8.76 -15.17
C SER A 551 1.38 -8.97 -16.38
N ALA A 552 0.23 -9.62 -16.18
CA ALA A 552 -0.79 -9.66 -17.21
C ALA A 552 -1.61 -8.37 -17.26
N LEU A 553 -2.04 -8.04 -18.47
CA LEU A 553 -3.05 -7.03 -18.75
C LEU A 553 -4.31 -7.75 -19.20
N ALA A 554 -5.42 -7.45 -18.56
CA ALA A 554 -6.72 -7.93 -19.00
C ALA A 554 -7.12 -7.23 -20.31
N VAL A 555 -7.41 -8.00 -21.35
CA VAL A 555 -7.90 -7.51 -22.63
C VAL A 555 -9.13 -8.31 -23.08
N PRO A 556 -10.05 -7.72 -23.85
CA PRO A 556 -11.21 -8.45 -24.37
C PRO A 556 -10.78 -9.68 -25.17
N PHE A 557 -11.52 -10.78 -25.01
CA PHE A 557 -11.32 -11.98 -25.83
C PHE A 557 -11.79 -11.74 -27.27
N GLY A 558 -11.04 -12.26 -28.24
CA GLY A 558 -11.29 -12.10 -29.68
C GLY A 558 -10.40 -13.02 -30.52
N GLY A 559 -10.15 -12.65 -31.78
CA GLY A 559 -9.15 -13.35 -32.59
C GLY A 559 -7.74 -13.14 -32.04
N LEU A 560 -6.77 -13.95 -32.51
CA LEU A 560 -5.36 -13.83 -32.11
C LEU A 560 -4.83 -12.40 -32.30
N ASP A 561 -5.09 -11.81 -33.47
CA ASP A 561 -4.62 -10.46 -33.83
C ASP A 561 -5.31 -9.38 -32.98
N ASP A 562 -6.59 -9.55 -32.64
CA ASP A 562 -7.34 -8.61 -31.81
C ASP A 562 -6.79 -8.57 -30.37
N ILE A 563 -6.55 -9.76 -29.79
CA ILE A 563 -5.97 -9.91 -28.46
C ILE A 563 -4.59 -9.27 -28.42
N GLN A 564 -3.75 -9.55 -29.43
CA GLN A 564 -2.41 -8.98 -29.50
C GLN A 564 -2.45 -7.45 -29.64
N ALA A 565 -3.29 -6.90 -30.53
CA ALA A 565 -3.39 -5.46 -30.73
C ALA A 565 -3.91 -4.73 -29.48
N ALA A 566 -4.92 -5.29 -28.80
CA ALA A 566 -5.45 -4.76 -27.54
C ALA A 566 -4.38 -4.79 -26.44
N PHE A 567 -3.65 -5.91 -26.32
CA PHE A 567 -2.55 -6.04 -25.36
C PHE A 567 -1.45 -5.03 -25.64
N GLU A 568 -0.97 -4.92 -26.88
CA GLU A 568 0.09 -3.96 -27.24
C GLU A 568 -0.34 -2.50 -27.01
N SER A 569 -1.60 -2.15 -27.28
CA SER A 569 -2.13 -0.82 -27.00
C SER A 569 -2.13 -0.52 -25.51
N ALA A 570 -2.69 -1.43 -24.69
CA ALA A 570 -2.70 -1.31 -23.24
C ALA A 570 -1.27 -1.27 -22.66
N TYR A 571 -0.36 -2.09 -23.20
CA TYR A 571 1.03 -2.16 -22.80
C TYR A 571 1.79 -0.87 -23.13
N ARG A 572 1.64 -0.30 -24.33
CA ARG A 572 2.24 1.00 -24.69
C ARG A 572 1.69 2.13 -23.84
N GLN A 573 0.39 2.15 -23.57
CA GLN A 573 -0.21 3.17 -22.72
C GLN A 573 0.35 3.14 -21.30
N ARG A 574 0.59 1.93 -20.76
CA ARG A 574 1.11 1.75 -19.41
C ARG A 574 2.63 1.86 -19.31
N PHE A 575 3.36 1.48 -20.35
CA PHE A 575 4.81 1.25 -20.28
C PHE A 575 5.65 2.02 -21.30
N ALA A 576 5.02 2.74 -22.24
CA ALA A 576 5.65 3.57 -23.28
C ALA A 576 6.54 2.82 -24.32
N PHE A 577 6.67 1.49 -24.26
CA PHE A 577 7.40 0.69 -25.24
C PHE A 577 6.77 -0.71 -25.42
N LEU A 578 7.26 -1.52 -26.37
CA LEU A 578 6.91 -2.94 -26.54
C LEU A 578 8.15 -3.84 -26.45
N MET A 579 7.95 -5.11 -26.05
CA MET A 579 9.01 -6.13 -26.03
C MET A 579 9.08 -6.90 -27.36
N ALA A 580 9.70 -6.29 -28.37
CA ALA A 580 9.82 -6.90 -29.70
C ALA A 580 10.49 -8.29 -29.65
N GLY A 581 9.89 -9.26 -30.36
CA GLY A 581 10.41 -10.62 -30.50
C GLY A 581 10.06 -11.60 -29.37
N LYS A 582 9.26 -11.20 -28.38
CA LYS A 582 8.80 -12.08 -27.28
C LYS A 582 7.43 -12.68 -27.57
N GLY A 583 7.24 -13.94 -27.20
CA GLY A 583 5.94 -14.59 -27.22
C GLY A 583 4.98 -14.00 -26.18
N LEU A 584 3.69 -14.25 -26.37
CA LEU A 584 2.62 -13.87 -25.44
C LEU A 584 2.11 -15.10 -24.71
N VAL A 585 1.76 -14.94 -23.44
CA VAL A 585 1.22 -16.00 -22.57
C VAL A 585 -0.11 -15.52 -22.00
N VAL A 586 -1.12 -16.38 -22.05
CA VAL A 586 -2.39 -16.21 -21.32
C VAL A 586 -2.18 -16.76 -19.92
N GLU A 587 -2.02 -15.87 -18.94
CA GLU A 587 -1.86 -16.23 -17.53
C GLU A 587 -3.16 -16.80 -16.97
N ALA A 588 -4.27 -16.12 -17.24
CA ALA A 588 -5.59 -16.45 -16.74
C ALA A 588 -6.67 -16.00 -17.71
N VAL A 589 -7.88 -16.53 -17.51
CA VAL A 589 -9.11 -16.08 -18.17
C VAL A 589 -10.08 -15.58 -17.12
N SER A 590 -10.89 -14.58 -17.46
CA SER A 590 -11.96 -14.10 -16.60
C SER A 590 -13.24 -13.78 -17.35
N VAL A 591 -14.35 -13.98 -16.65
CA VAL A 591 -15.69 -13.69 -17.13
C VAL A 591 -16.41 -12.80 -16.15
N GLU A 592 -17.00 -11.72 -16.65
CA GLU A 592 -17.87 -10.81 -15.90
C GLU A 592 -19.28 -10.92 -16.49
N ALA A 593 -20.20 -11.56 -15.75
CA ALA A 593 -21.62 -11.53 -16.05
C ALA A 593 -22.27 -10.34 -15.33
N VAL A 594 -23.08 -9.56 -16.05
CA VAL A 594 -23.66 -8.30 -15.56
C VAL A 594 -25.15 -8.24 -15.89
N ILE A 595 -25.96 -7.89 -14.89
CA ILE A 595 -27.33 -7.37 -15.07
C ILE A 595 -27.31 -5.91 -14.68
N ALA A 596 -27.65 -5.04 -15.64
CA ALA A 596 -27.69 -3.60 -15.42
C ALA A 596 -28.68 -3.26 -14.30
N GLY A 597 -28.27 -2.37 -13.39
CA GLY A 597 -29.14 -1.83 -12.35
C GLY A 597 -30.28 -0.98 -12.93
N ASP A 598 -31.41 -0.94 -12.24
CA ASP A 598 -32.51 -0.04 -12.56
C ASP A 598 -32.12 1.41 -12.22
N ALA A 599 -31.63 2.18 -13.20
CA ALA A 599 -31.39 3.60 -13.04
C ALA A 599 -32.71 4.38 -13.25
N PRO A 600 -33.32 4.97 -12.19
CA PRO A 600 -34.46 5.85 -12.38
C PRO A 600 -34.01 7.11 -13.14
N SER A 601 -34.81 7.56 -14.12
CA SER A 601 -34.58 8.83 -14.80
C SER A 601 -34.83 9.99 -13.83
N GLU A 602 -33.86 10.89 -13.67
CA GLU A 602 -34.06 12.12 -12.91
C GLU A 602 -34.94 13.09 -13.70
N PRO A 603 -36.00 13.68 -13.10
CA PRO A 603 -36.90 14.58 -13.80
C PRO A 603 -36.20 15.90 -14.11
N VAL A 604 -36.28 16.35 -15.37
CA VAL A 604 -35.84 17.69 -15.77
C VAL A 604 -36.91 18.70 -15.35
N LEU A 605 -36.57 19.57 -14.39
CA LEU A 605 -37.41 20.65 -13.91
C LEU A 605 -37.24 21.91 -14.77
N GLN A 606 -38.26 22.75 -14.77
CA GLN A 606 -38.22 24.03 -15.48
C GLN A 606 -37.30 25.03 -14.76
N GLU A 607 -36.32 25.59 -15.46
CA GLU A 607 -35.52 26.70 -14.94
C GLU A 607 -36.34 27.99 -14.86
N HIS A 608 -36.17 28.71 -13.75
CA HIS A 608 -36.86 29.96 -13.50
C HIS A 608 -35.96 31.18 -13.75
N PRO A 609 -36.54 32.35 -14.07
CA PRO A 609 -35.77 33.58 -14.19
C PRO A 609 -35.00 33.93 -12.90
N PRO A 610 -33.83 34.61 -13.01
CA PRO A 610 -33.04 35.04 -11.87
C PRO A 610 -33.87 35.82 -10.84
N ARG A 611 -33.65 35.54 -9.56
CA ARG A 611 -34.24 36.26 -8.42
C ARG A 611 -33.21 36.47 -7.32
N GLU A 612 -33.54 37.30 -6.34
CA GLU A 612 -32.83 37.30 -5.06
C GLU A 612 -32.99 35.90 -4.42
N HIS A 613 -31.87 35.33 -3.98
CA HIS A 613 -31.87 33.99 -3.41
C HIS A 613 -32.69 33.97 -2.11
N PRO A 614 -33.43 32.88 -1.83
CA PRO A 614 -34.18 32.76 -0.59
C PRO A 614 -33.22 32.78 0.59
N ARG A 615 -33.53 33.60 1.60
CA ARG A 615 -32.76 33.71 2.85
C ARG A 615 -33.73 33.66 4.01
N ARG A 616 -33.66 32.60 4.82
CA ARG A 616 -34.47 32.49 6.04
C ARG A 616 -33.87 33.31 7.18
N GLU A 617 -32.55 33.32 7.27
CA GLU A 617 -31.82 33.97 8.36
C GLU A 617 -30.46 34.46 7.88
N THR A 618 -29.91 35.44 8.59
CA THR A 618 -28.50 35.82 8.46
C THR A 618 -27.79 35.34 9.72
N VAL A 619 -26.79 34.47 9.56
CA VAL A 619 -26.07 33.86 10.68
C VAL A 619 -24.58 34.21 10.64
N ARG A 620 -23.91 34.14 11.79
CA ARG A 620 -22.46 34.39 11.88
C ARG A 620 -21.69 33.13 11.48
N MET A 621 -20.74 33.28 10.56
CA MET A 621 -19.83 32.23 10.12
C MET A 621 -18.38 32.73 10.16
N TYR A 622 -17.48 32.03 10.82
CA TYR A 622 -16.05 32.33 10.84
C TYR A 622 -15.34 31.55 9.73
N SER A 623 -14.65 32.27 8.84
CA SER A 623 -13.87 31.68 7.74
C SER A 623 -12.79 32.66 7.28
N ASP A 624 -11.62 32.14 6.95
CA ASP A 624 -10.46 32.95 6.51
C ASP A 624 -10.06 34.02 7.54
N GLY A 625 -10.00 33.62 8.82
CA GLY A 625 -9.57 34.49 9.92
C GLY A 625 -10.57 35.59 10.32
N ALA A 626 -11.74 35.66 9.69
CA ALA A 626 -12.74 36.70 9.94
C ALA A 626 -14.16 36.14 10.10
N TRP A 627 -14.99 36.88 10.84
CA TRP A 627 -16.41 36.60 10.94
C TRP A 627 -17.19 37.28 9.81
N HIS A 628 -18.05 36.51 9.14
CA HIS A 628 -18.92 36.94 8.06
C HIS A 628 -20.39 36.83 8.46
N ASP A 629 -21.23 37.68 7.87
CA ASP A 629 -22.69 37.54 7.90
C ASP A 629 -23.11 36.67 6.71
N ALA A 630 -23.39 35.40 6.97
CA ALA A 630 -23.70 34.40 5.95
C ALA A 630 -25.21 34.25 5.76
N ALA A 631 -25.65 34.13 4.51
CA ALA A 631 -27.04 33.79 4.20
C ALA A 631 -27.31 32.33 4.58
N LEU A 632 -28.30 32.08 5.43
CA LEU A 632 -28.80 30.75 5.70
C LEU A 632 -29.99 30.44 4.79
N VAL A 633 -29.78 29.48 3.89
CA VAL A 633 -30.73 29.03 2.89
C VAL A 633 -31.19 27.62 3.25
N VAL A 634 -32.50 27.37 3.22
CA VAL A 634 -33.05 26.03 3.36
C VAL A 634 -33.35 25.50 1.96
N ARG A 635 -32.86 24.30 1.64
CA ARG A 635 -32.91 23.75 0.27
C ARG A 635 -34.31 23.77 -0.34
N GLU A 636 -35.33 23.45 0.45
CA GLU A 636 -36.73 23.38 0.00
C GLU A 636 -37.29 24.73 -0.49
N ASP A 637 -36.63 25.85 -0.18
CA ASP A 637 -37.03 27.18 -0.66
C ASP A 637 -36.41 27.53 -2.03
N LEU A 638 -35.43 26.75 -2.49
CA LEU A 638 -34.75 26.95 -3.77
C LEU A 638 -35.60 26.47 -4.95
N ARG A 639 -35.34 27.05 -6.13
CA ARG A 639 -35.89 26.60 -7.40
C ARG A 639 -34.81 26.56 -8.48
N PRO A 640 -34.91 25.68 -9.49
CA PRO A 640 -33.95 25.61 -10.58
C PRO A 640 -33.67 26.99 -11.19
N GLY A 641 -32.39 27.33 -11.34
CA GLY A 641 -31.88 28.64 -11.78
C GLY A 641 -31.42 29.57 -10.66
N ASP A 642 -31.79 29.34 -9.40
CA ASP A 642 -31.34 30.15 -8.26
C ASP A 642 -29.81 30.10 -8.12
N ALA A 643 -29.21 31.25 -7.75
CA ALA A 643 -27.77 31.42 -7.56
C ALA A 643 -27.48 32.04 -6.19
N ILE A 644 -26.65 31.37 -5.40
CA ILE A 644 -26.36 31.70 -4.00
C ILE A 644 -24.87 32.06 -3.85
N PRO A 645 -24.51 33.35 -3.77
CA PRO A 645 -23.13 33.76 -3.58
C PRO A 645 -22.67 33.47 -2.14
N GLY A 646 -21.44 32.99 -1.98
CA GLY A 646 -20.80 32.85 -0.68
C GLY A 646 -20.39 34.21 -0.09
N PRO A 647 -20.36 34.37 1.24
CA PRO A 647 -20.56 33.36 2.28
C PRO A 647 -22.04 32.98 2.48
N ALA A 648 -22.35 31.69 2.37
CA ALA A 648 -23.69 31.16 2.60
C ALA A 648 -23.66 29.72 3.14
N ILE A 649 -24.74 29.31 3.80
CA ILE A 649 -24.95 27.96 4.31
C ILE A 649 -26.27 27.46 3.74
N ILE A 650 -26.21 26.35 3.02
CA ILE A 650 -27.39 25.64 2.50
C ILE A 650 -27.65 24.47 3.44
N ALA A 651 -28.70 24.59 4.25
CA ALA A 651 -29.19 23.54 5.11
C ALA A 651 -30.12 22.61 4.33
N GLU A 652 -29.81 21.32 4.34
CA GLU A 652 -30.58 20.27 3.68
C GLU A 652 -31.08 19.27 4.74
N ARG A 653 -32.05 18.43 4.38
CA ARG A 653 -32.57 17.40 5.29
C ARG A 653 -31.49 16.42 5.77
N ASN A 654 -30.54 16.09 4.90
CA ASN A 654 -29.56 15.00 5.11
C ASN A 654 -28.10 15.49 5.13
N ALA A 655 -27.84 16.78 4.89
CA ALA A 655 -26.50 17.34 4.78
C ALA A 655 -26.51 18.87 4.99
N THR A 656 -25.31 19.45 5.12
CA THR A 656 -25.10 20.90 5.11
C THR A 656 -24.03 21.24 4.09
N THR A 657 -24.31 22.13 3.15
CA THR A 657 -23.32 22.65 2.19
C THR A 657 -22.92 24.08 2.58
N VAL A 658 -21.62 24.30 2.74
CA VAL A 658 -21.05 25.63 2.98
C VAL A 658 -20.55 26.19 1.65
N VAL A 659 -21.04 27.38 1.29
CA VAL A 659 -20.55 28.16 0.15
C VAL A 659 -19.58 29.20 0.69
N GLU A 660 -18.28 28.92 0.59
CA GLU A 660 -17.23 29.80 1.11
C GLU A 660 -17.19 31.15 0.37
N PRO A 661 -16.65 32.22 0.98
CA PRO A 661 -16.41 33.49 0.30
C PRO A 661 -15.73 33.31 -1.07
N GLY A 662 -16.31 33.92 -2.11
CA GLY A 662 -15.80 33.83 -3.49
C GLY A 662 -16.25 32.61 -4.29
N TRP A 663 -17.06 31.72 -3.69
CA TRP A 663 -17.78 30.66 -4.40
C TRP A 663 -19.22 31.09 -4.72
N LEU A 664 -19.82 30.47 -5.73
CA LEU A 664 -21.22 30.65 -6.11
C LEU A 664 -21.87 29.27 -6.28
N ALA A 665 -22.94 28.99 -5.54
CA ALA A 665 -23.75 27.79 -5.78
C ALA A 665 -24.89 28.10 -6.78
N ARG A 666 -25.18 27.18 -7.69
CA ARG A 666 -26.32 27.24 -8.61
C ARG A 666 -27.12 25.95 -8.55
N LEU A 667 -28.45 26.08 -8.49
CA LEU A 667 -29.36 24.94 -8.61
C LEU A 667 -29.71 24.70 -10.09
N THR A 668 -29.43 23.50 -10.62
CA THR A 668 -29.65 23.15 -12.03
C THR A 668 -31.08 22.69 -12.30
N ALA A 669 -31.43 22.49 -13.59
CA ALA A 669 -32.68 21.86 -14.01
C ALA A 669 -32.89 20.44 -13.47
N LEU A 670 -31.83 19.74 -13.05
CA LEU A 670 -31.91 18.39 -12.46
C LEU A 670 -31.94 18.43 -10.91
N ASP A 671 -32.16 19.61 -10.33
CA ASP A 671 -32.07 19.84 -8.88
C ASP A 671 -30.67 19.57 -8.29
N HIS A 672 -29.61 19.66 -9.10
CA HIS A 672 -28.23 19.52 -8.61
C HIS A 672 -27.67 20.85 -8.14
N LEU A 673 -26.82 20.85 -7.12
CA LEU A 673 -26.04 22.03 -6.75
C LEU A 673 -24.66 21.95 -7.41
N VAL A 674 -24.35 22.96 -8.23
CA VAL A 674 -23.02 23.16 -8.81
C VAL A 674 -22.41 24.40 -8.17
N LEU A 675 -21.25 24.25 -7.52
CA LEU A 675 -20.53 25.36 -6.93
C LEU A 675 -19.34 25.69 -7.82
N ASP A 676 -19.27 26.93 -8.30
CA ASP A 676 -18.17 27.44 -9.11
C ASP A 676 -17.37 28.48 -8.30
N ARG A 677 -16.04 28.44 -8.45
CA ARG A 677 -15.15 29.46 -7.91
C ARG A 677 -15.22 30.72 -8.79
N VAL A 678 -16.00 31.72 -8.37
CA VAL A 678 -16.28 32.92 -9.20
C VAL A 678 -15.32 34.08 -8.98
N VAL A 679 -14.74 34.20 -7.79
CA VAL A 679 -13.61 35.12 -7.57
C VAL A 679 -12.34 34.33 -7.88
N ALA A 680 -11.49 34.76 -8.81
CA ALA A 680 -10.21 34.09 -8.98
C ALA A 680 -9.50 34.09 -7.61
N ARG A 681 -9.10 32.92 -7.11
CA ARG A 681 -8.22 32.89 -5.95
C ARG A 681 -7.05 33.79 -6.30
N LYS A 682 -6.66 34.71 -5.42
CA LYS A 682 -5.29 35.21 -5.48
C LYS A 682 -4.46 33.97 -5.29
N VAL A 683 -3.98 33.41 -6.40
CA VAL A 683 -2.89 32.47 -6.38
C VAL A 683 -1.71 33.34 -5.97
N GLU A 684 -1.66 33.68 -4.68
CA GLU A 684 -0.39 33.80 -4.03
C GLU A 684 0.19 32.39 -4.10
N TYR A 685 0.76 32.06 -5.25
CA TYR A 685 2.10 31.50 -5.23
C TYR A 685 3.01 32.62 -4.69
N ALA A 686 2.79 32.99 -3.43
CA ALA A 686 3.85 33.40 -2.56
C ALA A 686 4.58 32.13 -2.09
N ALA A 687 4.75 31.14 -2.98
CA ALA A 687 5.93 30.31 -2.93
C ALA A 687 7.08 31.23 -3.38
N GLY A 688 7.43 32.17 -2.50
CA GLY A 688 8.73 32.79 -2.58
C GLY A 688 9.79 31.71 -2.42
N THR A 689 11.04 32.08 -2.65
CA THR A 689 12.17 31.19 -2.35
C THR A 689 12.40 31.05 -0.84
N SER A 690 11.63 31.73 0.01
CA SER A 690 11.64 31.60 1.48
C SER A 690 10.90 30.35 1.95
N VAL A 691 11.38 29.76 3.05
CA VAL A 691 10.77 28.57 3.65
C VAL A 691 9.37 28.87 4.22
N ASP A 692 8.37 28.14 3.74
CA ASP A 692 7.03 28.05 4.32
C ASP A 692 6.83 26.61 4.83
N PRO A 693 6.49 26.39 6.12
CA PRO A 693 6.36 25.04 6.68
C PRO A 693 5.30 24.16 6.00
N VAL A 694 4.21 24.74 5.49
CA VAL A 694 3.16 24.01 4.77
C VAL A 694 3.65 23.62 3.39
N LEU A 695 4.26 24.56 2.67
CA LEU A 695 4.80 24.27 1.34
C LEU A 695 5.99 23.31 1.41
N LEU A 696 6.79 23.35 2.48
CA LEU A 696 7.88 22.41 2.72
C LEU A 696 7.35 20.97 2.75
N GLU A 697 6.26 20.75 3.49
CA GLU A 697 5.59 19.46 3.55
C GLU A 697 4.97 19.06 2.22
N VAL A 698 4.40 20.01 1.48
CA VAL A 698 3.89 19.75 0.12
C VAL A 698 5.02 19.31 -0.82
N PHE A 699 6.15 20.02 -0.85
CA PHE A 699 7.28 19.70 -1.71
C PHE A 699 7.96 18.38 -1.31
N ASN A 700 8.09 18.08 -0.01
CA ASN A 700 8.52 16.77 0.49
C ASN A 700 7.70 15.64 -0.15
N ASN A 701 6.38 15.71 -0.01
CA ASN A 701 5.47 14.70 -0.52
C ASN A 701 5.51 14.62 -2.06
N LEU A 702 5.63 15.76 -2.74
CA LEU A 702 5.73 15.82 -4.20
C LEU A 702 7.02 15.15 -4.72
N PHE A 703 8.18 15.43 -4.13
CA PHE A 703 9.45 14.82 -4.53
C PHE A 703 9.47 13.31 -4.26
N MET A 704 8.99 12.89 -3.08
CA MET A 704 8.85 11.47 -2.73
C MET A 704 7.93 10.74 -3.71
N ASN A 705 6.80 11.36 -4.05
CA ASN A 705 5.83 10.77 -4.96
C ASN A 705 6.40 10.54 -6.37
N ILE A 706 7.21 11.44 -6.90
CA ILE A 706 7.88 11.19 -8.19
C ILE A 706 8.75 9.94 -8.10
N ALA A 707 9.56 9.82 -7.04
CA ALA A 707 10.42 8.66 -6.86
C ALA A 707 9.62 7.35 -6.73
N GLU A 708 8.49 7.37 -6.02
CA GLU A 708 7.55 6.24 -5.93
C GLU A 708 6.92 5.88 -7.29
N GLN A 709 6.52 6.87 -8.09
CA GLN A 709 6.00 6.65 -9.44
C GLN A 709 7.05 6.00 -10.35
N MET A 710 8.31 6.44 -10.25
CA MET A 710 9.44 5.79 -10.95
C MET A 710 9.58 4.34 -10.50
N GLY A 711 9.50 4.07 -9.19
CA GLY A 711 9.62 2.73 -8.64
C GLY A 711 8.50 1.79 -9.09
N LEU A 712 7.25 2.26 -9.09
CA LEU A 712 6.10 1.52 -9.62
C LEU A 712 6.25 1.23 -11.12
N GLN A 713 6.78 2.19 -11.89
CA GLN A 713 7.08 2.00 -13.31
C GLN A 713 8.13 0.90 -13.50
N LEU A 714 9.20 0.92 -12.71
CA LEU A 714 10.28 -0.08 -12.76
C LEU A 714 9.74 -1.47 -12.40
N GLN A 715 9.02 -1.61 -11.29
CA GLN A 715 8.45 -2.88 -10.84
C GLN A 715 7.57 -3.53 -11.92
N ASN A 716 6.71 -2.75 -12.57
CA ASN A 716 5.78 -3.29 -13.56
C ASN A 716 6.43 -3.64 -14.91
N THR A 717 7.56 -3.02 -15.26
CA THR A 717 8.25 -3.21 -16.55
C THR A 717 9.46 -4.14 -16.49
N ALA A 718 9.98 -4.41 -15.29
CA ALA A 718 11.12 -5.29 -15.10
C ALA A 718 10.82 -6.74 -15.49
N TYR A 719 11.88 -7.46 -15.89
CA TYR A 719 11.82 -8.84 -16.35
C TYR A 719 12.35 -9.81 -15.28
N SER A 720 13.41 -9.44 -14.56
CA SER A 720 13.98 -10.31 -13.52
C SER A 720 13.10 -10.39 -12.27
N VAL A 721 13.12 -11.58 -11.63
CA VAL A 721 12.46 -11.83 -10.33
C VAL A 721 12.99 -10.87 -9.27
N ASN A 722 14.28 -10.53 -9.32
CA ASN A 722 14.94 -9.63 -8.36
C ASN A 722 14.29 -8.24 -8.31
N ILE A 723 14.10 -7.60 -9.46
CA ILE A 723 13.51 -6.26 -9.50
C ILE A 723 11.99 -6.35 -9.34
N LYS A 724 11.33 -7.31 -10.01
CA LYS A 724 9.88 -7.37 -10.10
C LYS A 724 9.18 -7.89 -8.84
N GLU A 725 9.60 -9.06 -8.35
CA GLU A 725 8.97 -9.75 -7.22
C GLU A 725 9.67 -9.39 -5.92
N ARG A 726 11.00 -9.36 -5.94
CA ARG A 726 11.81 -9.09 -4.74
C ARG A 726 11.95 -7.60 -4.41
N LEU A 727 11.61 -6.71 -5.34
CA LEU A 727 11.73 -5.25 -5.20
C LEU A 727 13.15 -4.79 -4.84
N ASP A 728 14.16 -5.47 -5.39
CA ASP A 728 15.57 -5.15 -5.16
C ASP A 728 16.04 -4.04 -6.11
N PHE A 729 15.46 -2.86 -5.94
CA PHE A 729 15.78 -1.65 -6.69
C PHE A 729 15.49 -0.40 -5.87
N SER A 730 16.02 0.76 -6.27
CA SER A 730 15.63 2.07 -5.74
C SER A 730 15.56 3.11 -6.86
N CYS A 731 14.65 4.06 -6.75
CA CYS A 731 14.53 5.23 -7.63
C CYS A 731 14.70 6.50 -6.82
N ALA A 732 15.37 7.51 -7.37
CA ALA A 732 15.70 8.74 -6.66
C ALA A 732 15.81 9.98 -7.56
N LEU A 733 15.60 11.14 -6.93
CA LEU A 733 15.76 12.47 -7.49
C LEU A 733 17.00 13.15 -6.91
N PHE A 734 17.70 13.90 -7.75
CA PHE A 734 18.91 14.62 -7.38
C PHE A 734 18.89 16.06 -7.89
N ASP A 735 19.53 16.96 -7.14
CA ASP A 735 19.78 18.34 -7.55
C ASP A 735 20.83 18.43 -8.67
N ALA A 736 21.16 19.65 -9.11
CA ALA A 736 22.10 19.89 -10.20
C ALA A 736 23.54 19.43 -9.88
N GLU A 737 23.87 19.33 -8.59
CA GLU A 737 25.15 18.88 -8.06
C GLU A 737 25.18 17.36 -7.79
N GLY A 738 24.06 16.66 -7.98
CA GLY A 738 23.93 15.22 -7.77
C GLY A 738 23.70 14.80 -6.32
N HIS A 739 23.29 15.70 -5.43
CA HIS A 739 22.88 15.35 -4.06
C HIS A 739 21.46 14.79 -4.04
N LEU A 740 21.25 13.78 -3.20
CA LEU A 740 19.94 13.16 -3.02
C LEU A 740 18.92 14.16 -2.45
N ILE A 741 17.76 14.26 -3.10
CA ILE A 741 16.60 15.05 -2.66
C ILE A 741 15.51 14.16 -2.08
N ALA A 742 15.13 13.11 -2.82
CA ALA A 742 14.07 12.18 -2.44
C ALA A 742 14.28 10.82 -3.11
N ASN A 743 13.73 9.77 -2.51
CA ASN A 743 13.85 8.41 -3.00
C ASN A 743 12.59 7.59 -2.71
N ALA A 744 12.32 6.57 -3.53
CA ALA A 744 11.37 5.53 -3.15
C ALA A 744 12.03 4.62 -2.09
N PRO A 745 11.39 4.40 -0.92
CA PRO A 745 11.98 3.63 0.16
C PRO A 745 11.89 2.13 -0.11
N HIS A 746 12.86 1.59 -0.86
CA HIS A 746 12.96 0.16 -1.12
C HIS A 746 14.19 -0.44 -0.43
N MET A 747 15.41 -0.21 -0.95
CA MET A 747 16.66 -0.72 -0.37
C MET A 747 17.49 0.38 0.30
N PRO A 748 17.70 0.35 1.63
CA PRO A 748 18.48 1.35 2.36
C PRO A 748 19.90 1.60 1.82
N VAL A 749 20.59 0.55 1.37
CA VAL A 749 21.98 0.67 0.88
C VAL A 749 22.09 1.48 -0.41
N HIS A 750 21.08 1.44 -1.28
CA HIS A 750 21.04 2.27 -2.49
C HIS A 750 20.94 3.76 -2.15
N LEU A 751 20.20 4.09 -1.11
CA LEU A 751 19.79 5.48 -0.85
C LEU A 751 20.99 6.38 -0.56
N GLY A 752 21.95 5.89 0.24
CA GLY A 752 23.14 6.66 0.58
C GLY A 752 24.26 6.61 -0.45
N SER A 753 24.22 5.70 -1.43
CA SER A 753 25.34 5.46 -2.35
C SER A 753 25.11 6.00 -3.77
N MET A 754 23.85 6.14 -4.23
CA MET A 754 23.57 6.61 -5.60
C MET A 754 24.10 8.02 -5.89
N GLY A 755 24.15 8.92 -4.89
CA GLY A 755 24.65 10.29 -5.10
C GLY A 755 26.08 10.34 -5.65
N GLU A 756 26.96 9.46 -5.17
CA GLU A 756 28.34 9.36 -5.67
C GLU A 756 28.38 8.89 -7.14
N SER A 757 27.48 7.97 -7.53
CA SER A 757 27.32 7.55 -8.94
C SER A 757 26.94 8.72 -9.84
N ILE A 758 25.94 9.52 -9.43
CA ILE A 758 25.50 10.70 -10.17
C ILE A 758 26.66 11.69 -10.32
N GLN A 759 27.34 12.02 -9.23
CA GLN A 759 28.47 12.95 -9.22
C GLN A 759 29.63 12.47 -10.10
N THR A 760 29.89 11.16 -10.16
CA THR A 760 30.83 10.59 -11.12
C THR A 760 30.39 10.84 -12.56
N VAL A 761 29.12 10.56 -12.92
CA VAL A 761 28.62 10.80 -14.28
C VAL A 761 28.68 12.29 -14.64
N ILE A 762 28.36 13.19 -13.71
CA ILE A 762 28.51 14.63 -13.89
C ILE A 762 29.96 14.98 -14.20
N ARG A 763 30.90 14.60 -13.32
CA ARG A 763 32.34 14.88 -13.47
C ARG A 763 32.89 14.29 -14.77
N LYS A 764 32.56 13.03 -15.05
CA LYS A 764 33.01 12.28 -16.22
C LYS A 764 32.25 12.64 -17.48
N ASN A 765 31.29 13.57 -17.52
CA ASN A 765 30.62 14.03 -18.74
C ASN A 765 30.34 15.54 -18.77
N ALA A 766 31.08 16.32 -17.96
CA ALA A 766 30.96 17.77 -17.90
C ALA A 766 31.15 18.39 -19.30
N GLY A 767 30.19 19.23 -19.71
CA GLY A 767 30.20 19.93 -21.00
C GLY A 767 29.85 19.07 -22.23
N ARG A 768 29.52 17.78 -22.07
CA ARG A 768 29.23 16.86 -23.19
C ARG A 768 27.86 16.18 -23.12
N MET A 769 27.14 16.32 -22.00
CA MET A 769 25.77 15.81 -21.88
C MET A 769 24.83 16.57 -22.83
N ALA A 770 23.89 15.85 -23.42
CA ALA A 770 22.82 16.40 -24.23
C ALA A 770 21.44 15.91 -23.76
N ARG A 771 20.39 16.65 -24.14
CA ARG A 771 19.00 16.24 -23.90
C ARG A 771 18.74 14.88 -24.56
N GLY A 772 18.17 13.95 -23.81
CA GLY A 772 17.88 12.59 -24.27
C GLY A 772 19.02 11.60 -24.07
N ASP A 773 20.14 12.02 -23.47
CA ASP A 773 21.20 11.08 -23.07
C ASP A 773 20.80 10.29 -21.82
N VAL A 774 21.25 9.03 -21.74
CA VAL A 774 21.14 8.18 -20.55
C VAL A 774 22.46 7.45 -20.33
N TYR A 775 22.93 7.45 -19.09
CA TYR A 775 24.20 6.85 -18.67
C TYR A 775 23.98 5.64 -17.76
N VAL A 776 24.91 4.71 -17.79
CA VAL A 776 24.89 3.47 -17.00
C VAL A 776 26.25 3.25 -16.35
N LEU A 777 26.25 2.86 -15.07
CA LEU A 777 27.43 2.43 -14.33
C LEU A 777 27.10 1.46 -13.20
N ASN A 778 28.07 0.60 -12.86
CA ASN A 778 28.07 -0.23 -11.65
C ASN A 778 29.44 -0.24 -10.93
N ASP A 779 30.43 0.51 -11.42
CA ASP A 779 31.80 0.52 -10.89
C ASP A 779 31.82 0.94 -9.40
N PRO A 780 32.18 0.02 -8.47
CA PRO A 780 32.16 0.29 -7.04
C PRO A 780 33.15 1.36 -6.58
N TYR A 781 34.24 1.57 -7.34
CA TYR A 781 35.22 2.62 -7.03
C TYR A 781 34.79 4.01 -7.51
N GLN A 782 33.64 4.10 -8.18
CA GLN A 782 33.08 5.34 -8.73
C GLN A 782 31.65 5.62 -8.24
N GLY A 783 31.29 5.07 -7.07
CA GLY A 783 29.99 5.26 -6.41
C GLY A 783 29.01 4.10 -6.58
N GLY A 784 29.39 3.03 -7.29
CA GLY A 784 28.68 1.75 -7.25
C GLY A 784 28.76 1.09 -5.87
N THR A 785 27.84 0.17 -5.59
CA THR A 785 27.82 -0.64 -4.35
C THR A 785 28.52 -1.98 -4.54
N HIS A 786 28.20 -2.66 -5.63
CA HIS A 786 28.83 -3.88 -6.16
C HIS A 786 28.41 -4.03 -7.64
N LEU A 787 28.98 -4.98 -8.39
CA LEU A 787 28.70 -5.10 -9.82
C LEU A 787 27.24 -5.43 -10.19
N PRO A 788 26.49 -6.25 -9.42
CA PRO A 788 25.09 -6.54 -9.73
C PRO A 788 24.14 -5.32 -9.64
N ASP A 789 24.50 -4.30 -8.87
CA ASP A 789 23.69 -3.09 -8.74
C ASP A 789 24.03 -2.10 -9.85
N ILE A 790 23.26 -2.16 -10.94
CA ILE A 790 23.48 -1.28 -12.09
C ILE A 790 22.63 -0.02 -11.93
N THR A 791 23.28 1.15 -12.00
CA THR A 791 22.65 2.47 -11.89
C THR A 791 22.45 3.08 -13.27
N VAL A 792 21.21 3.42 -13.60
CA VAL A 792 20.82 4.15 -14.82
C VAL A 792 20.49 5.59 -14.46
N ILE A 793 21.13 6.54 -15.15
CA ILE A 793 21.15 7.96 -14.79
C ILE A 793 20.72 8.80 -15.99
N THR A 794 19.71 9.64 -15.79
CA THR A 794 19.16 10.49 -16.84
C THR A 794 19.26 11.97 -16.44
N PRO A 795 20.07 12.77 -17.16
CA PRO A 795 20.10 14.22 -16.97
C PRO A 795 18.78 14.87 -17.40
N VAL A 796 18.23 15.74 -16.56
CA VAL A 796 16.95 16.40 -16.79
C VAL A 796 17.18 17.84 -17.23
N TYR A 797 16.76 18.15 -18.46
CA TYR A 797 16.75 19.52 -18.97
C TYR A 797 15.35 20.11 -18.86
N VAL A 798 15.26 21.32 -18.29
CA VAL A 798 14.03 22.10 -18.17
C VAL A 798 14.16 23.38 -18.99
N ALA A 799 13.06 23.79 -19.65
CA ALA A 799 13.05 24.92 -20.58
C ALA A 799 14.18 24.81 -21.64
N ASP A 800 14.81 25.94 -21.99
CA ASP A 800 15.91 26.04 -22.95
C ASP A 800 17.29 26.10 -22.25
N GLU A 801 17.40 25.59 -21.02
CA GLU A 801 18.66 25.56 -20.26
C GLU A 801 19.76 24.78 -20.99
N ALA A 802 20.97 25.33 -21.00
CA ALA A 802 22.13 24.75 -21.67
C ALA A 802 22.76 23.57 -20.89
N SER A 803 22.46 23.47 -19.59
CA SER A 803 22.95 22.42 -18.69
C SER A 803 21.79 21.65 -18.04
N PRO A 804 22.01 20.39 -17.63
CA PRO A 804 21.03 19.66 -16.83
C PRO A 804 20.66 20.43 -15.56
N THR A 805 19.37 20.53 -15.29
CA THR A 805 18.81 21.24 -14.13
C THR A 805 18.66 20.31 -12.92
N PHE A 806 18.39 19.03 -13.19
CA PHE A 806 18.23 17.96 -12.20
C PHE A 806 18.78 16.66 -12.77
N TYR A 807 18.85 15.62 -11.92
CA TYR A 807 19.09 14.25 -12.38
C TYR A 807 18.06 13.32 -11.75
N VAL A 808 17.70 12.28 -12.50
CA VAL A 808 16.95 11.14 -11.97
C VAL A 808 17.78 9.87 -12.12
N GLY A 809 17.68 9.00 -11.13
CA GLY A 809 18.43 7.75 -11.11
C GLY A 809 17.57 6.59 -10.67
N SER A 810 17.81 5.43 -11.27
CA SER A 810 17.29 4.15 -10.81
C SER A 810 18.43 3.15 -10.71
N ARG A 811 18.48 2.41 -9.62
CA ARG A 811 19.44 1.32 -9.38
C ARG A 811 18.67 0.03 -9.17
N GLY A 812 18.98 -1.00 -9.94
CA GLY A 812 18.36 -2.32 -9.83
C GLY A 812 19.43 -3.39 -9.63
N HIS A 813 19.11 -4.41 -8.84
CA HIS A 813 19.98 -5.57 -8.67
C HIS A 813 19.71 -6.59 -9.77
N HIS A 814 20.67 -6.76 -10.68
CA HIS A 814 20.60 -7.75 -11.75
C HIS A 814 20.91 -9.15 -11.19
N ALA A 815 20.19 -10.18 -11.63
CA ALA A 815 20.38 -11.54 -11.12
C ALA A 815 21.75 -12.12 -11.49
N ASP A 816 22.27 -11.78 -12.68
CA ASP A 816 23.60 -12.16 -13.12
C ASP A 816 24.17 -11.08 -14.06
N VAL A 817 25.37 -10.59 -13.77
CA VAL A 817 26.20 -9.69 -14.61
C VAL A 817 27.54 -10.35 -14.95
N GLY A 818 27.62 -11.67 -14.83
CA GLY A 818 28.83 -12.47 -14.98
C GLY A 818 29.43 -12.88 -13.64
N GLY A 819 30.73 -13.18 -13.67
CA GLY A 819 31.52 -13.64 -12.52
C GLY A 819 31.76 -15.15 -12.49
N ILE A 820 32.61 -15.61 -11.56
CA ILE A 820 33.08 -17.01 -11.50
C ILE A 820 31.98 -18.03 -11.15
N THR A 821 30.88 -17.60 -10.52
CA THR A 821 29.70 -18.44 -10.22
C THR A 821 28.41 -17.81 -10.76
N PRO A 822 27.39 -18.62 -11.09
CA PRO A 822 26.06 -18.12 -11.48
C PRO A 822 25.37 -17.35 -10.34
N GLY A 823 24.64 -16.27 -10.68
CA GLY A 823 23.85 -15.48 -9.72
C GLY A 823 24.58 -14.26 -9.14
N SER A 824 25.78 -13.96 -9.66
CA SER A 824 26.61 -12.78 -9.36
C SER A 824 26.86 -12.43 -7.88
N MET A 825 26.92 -13.46 -7.02
CA MET A 825 27.46 -13.36 -5.66
C MET A 825 28.55 -14.41 -5.45
N PRO A 826 29.70 -14.33 -6.14
CA PRO A 826 30.76 -15.32 -6.00
C PRO A 826 31.39 -15.22 -4.60
N PRO A 827 31.30 -16.26 -3.77
CA PRO A 827 31.75 -16.18 -2.37
C PRO A 827 33.27 -16.10 -2.22
N PHE A 828 34.04 -16.52 -3.25
CA PHE A 828 35.50 -16.65 -3.20
C PHE A 828 36.25 -15.68 -4.13
N SER A 829 35.61 -14.61 -4.61
CA SER A 829 36.32 -13.58 -5.40
C SER A 829 37.41 -12.90 -4.58
N THR A 830 38.53 -12.63 -5.23
CA THR A 830 39.72 -11.94 -4.69
C THR A 830 40.03 -10.63 -5.42
N ARG A 831 39.54 -10.51 -6.66
CA ARG A 831 39.62 -9.32 -7.50
C ARG A 831 38.27 -9.01 -8.15
N ILE A 832 38.05 -7.75 -8.52
CA ILE A 832 36.76 -7.26 -9.01
C ILE A 832 36.31 -7.96 -10.30
N GLU A 833 37.24 -8.37 -11.16
CA GLU A 833 36.93 -9.02 -12.44
C GLU A 833 36.26 -10.38 -12.25
N GLU A 834 36.52 -11.05 -11.13
CA GLU A 834 35.89 -12.34 -10.77
C GLU A 834 34.43 -12.19 -10.36
N GLU A 835 33.97 -10.96 -10.12
CA GLU A 835 32.59 -10.64 -9.72
C GLU A 835 31.67 -10.39 -10.93
N GLY A 836 32.24 -10.17 -12.12
CA GLY A 836 31.51 -9.96 -13.37
C GLY A 836 31.94 -8.70 -14.12
N VAL A 837 31.01 -8.20 -14.95
CA VAL A 837 31.29 -7.08 -15.86
C VAL A 837 31.23 -5.74 -15.10
N GLN A 838 32.35 -5.02 -15.10
CA GLN A 838 32.47 -3.66 -14.57
C GLN A 838 32.16 -2.62 -15.65
N ILE A 839 31.20 -1.75 -15.36
CA ILE A 839 30.69 -0.67 -16.19
C ILE A 839 31.03 0.65 -15.50
N ASP A 840 32.02 1.35 -16.03
CA ASP A 840 32.49 2.62 -15.45
C ASP A 840 31.56 3.81 -15.74
N ASN A 841 31.37 4.16 -17.02
CA ASN A 841 30.49 5.24 -17.46
C ASN A 841 30.11 5.02 -18.93
N PHE A 842 29.05 4.27 -19.16
CA PHE A 842 28.57 3.94 -20.50
C PHE A 842 27.39 4.82 -20.89
N LYS A 843 27.46 5.48 -22.06
CA LYS A 843 26.32 6.21 -22.63
C LYS A 843 25.40 5.21 -23.34
N LEU A 844 24.33 4.78 -22.65
CA LEU A 844 23.36 3.79 -23.14
C LEU A 844 22.35 4.37 -24.12
N VAL A 845 21.95 5.63 -23.92
CA VAL A 845 21.11 6.35 -24.89
C VAL A 845 21.87 7.59 -25.33
N ASP A 846 22.04 7.78 -26.63
CA ASP A 846 22.64 8.96 -27.23
C ASP A 846 21.53 9.77 -27.92
N ARG A 847 21.16 10.92 -27.34
CA ARG A 847 20.11 11.82 -27.88
C ARG A 847 18.83 11.08 -28.30
N GLY A 848 18.34 10.18 -27.43
CA GLY A 848 17.14 9.38 -27.67
C GLY A 848 17.34 8.08 -28.46
N VAL A 849 18.56 7.79 -28.95
CA VAL A 849 18.88 6.54 -29.67
C VAL A 849 19.50 5.52 -28.70
N LEU A 850 18.82 4.39 -28.50
CA LEU A 850 19.29 3.31 -27.64
C LEU A 850 20.47 2.55 -28.28
N ARG A 851 21.60 2.50 -27.58
CA ARG A 851 22.82 1.76 -27.94
C ARG A 851 22.81 0.35 -27.38
N GLY A 852 21.72 -0.38 -27.69
CA GLY A 852 21.42 -1.67 -27.08
C GLY A 852 22.36 -2.79 -27.50
N GLN A 853 22.84 -2.76 -28.75
CA GLN A 853 23.78 -3.75 -29.26
C GLN A 853 25.15 -3.59 -28.61
N GLU A 854 25.64 -2.36 -28.49
CA GLU A 854 26.92 -2.07 -27.83
C GLU A 854 26.89 -2.37 -26.34
N MET A 855 25.73 -2.22 -25.69
CA MET A 855 25.54 -2.63 -24.29
C MET A 855 25.61 -4.15 -24.14
N VAL A 856 25.02 -4.92 -25.07
CA VAL A 856 25.12 -6.38 -25.07
C VAL A 856 26.56 -6.82 -25.29
N GLU A 857 27.28 -6.20 -26.23
CA GLU A 857 28.70 -6.46 -26.47
C GLU A 857 29.55 -6.18 -25.22
N LEU A 858 29.26 -5.09 -24.51
CA LEU A 858 29.90 -4.78 -23.23
C LEU A 858 29.63 -5.85 -22.18
N LEU A 859 28.37 -6.31 -22.03
CA LEU A 859 27.99 -7.38 -21.10
C LEU A 859 28.57 -8.75 -21.48
N GLN A 860 28.92 -8.94 -22.75
CA GLN A 860 29.58 -10.15 -23.26
C GLN A 860 31.12 -10.04 -23.24
N SER A 861 31.66 -8.92 -22.77
CA SER A 861 33.10 -8.68 -22.68
C SER A 861 33.69 -9.14 -21.34
N GLY A 862 35.03 -9.09 -21.23
CA GLY A 862 35.75 -9.45 -20.02
C GLY A 862 36.03 -10.95 -19.87
N GLU A 863 36.70 -11.32 -18.78
CA GLU A 863 37.07 -12.72 -18.47
C GLU A 863 35.85 -13.56 -18.05
N TYR A 864 34.89 -12.93 -17.36
CA TYR A 864 33.69 -13.56 -16.82
C TYR A 864 32.43 -12.81 -17.26
N PRO A 865 32.01 -12.95 -18.53
CA PRO A 865 30.89 -12.19 -19.10
C PRO A 865 29.54 -12.57 -18.49
N SER A 866 28.54 -11.72 -18.68
CA SER A 866 27.17 -12.00 -18.27
C SER A 866 26.61 -13.24 -18.95
N ARG A 867 25.95 -14.10 -18.17
CA ARG A 867 25.29 -15.32 -18.67
C ARG A 867 24.00 -15.02 -19.43
N ASN A 868 23.33 -13.92 -19.10
CA ASN A 868 22.07 -13.52 -19.72
C ASN A 868 22.03 -12.02 -20.07
N PRO A 869 22.85 -11.57 -21.04
CA PRO A 869 22.96 -10.15 -21.38
C PRO A 869 21.65 -9.57 -21.94
N HIS A 870 20.79 -10.39 -22.55
CA HIS A 870 19.47 -9.95 -23.03
C HIS A 870 18.49 -9.68 -21.88
N GLN A 871 18.52 -10.48 -20.81
CA GLN A 871 17.76 -10.18 -19.60
C GLN A 871 18.28 -8.90 -18.94
N ASN A 872 19.61 -8.72 -18.85
CA ASN A 872 20.16 -7.48 -18.33
C ASN A 872 19.71 -6.26 -19.14
N LEU A 873 19.75 -6.33 -20.48
CA LEU A 873 19.27 -5.24 -21.33
C LEU A 873 17.77 -4.98 -21.15
N ALA A 874 16.95 -6.01 -20.91
CA ALA A 874 15.52 -5.84 -20.63
C ALA A 874 15.28 -5.06 -19.33
N ASP A 875 16.00 -5.39 -18.25
CA ASP A 875 15.92 -4.66 -16.99
C ASP A 875 16.48 -3.22 -17.11
N LEU A 876 17.55 -3.01 -17.89
CA LEU A 876 18.06 -1.66 -18.19
C LEU A 876 17.02 -0.81 -18.94
N LYS A 877 16.25 -1.40 -19.87
CA LYS A 877 15.13 -0.71 -20.54
C LYS A 877 14.01 -0.35 -19.56
N ALA A 878 13.71 -1.22 -18.60
CA ALA A 878 12.76 -0.94 -17.53
C ALA A 878 13.22 0.25 -16.66
N GLN A 879 14.52 0.30 -16.33
CA GLN A 879 15.13 1.44 -15.61
C GLN A 879 15.10 2.75 -16.42
N ILE A 880 15.31 2.70 -17.74
CA ILE A 880 15.12 3.87 -18.62
C ILE A 880 13.68 4.37 -18.56
N ALA A 881 12.69 3.46 -18.64
CA ALA A 881 11.27 3.82 -18.58
C ALA A 881 10.91 4.46 -17.23
N ALA A 882 11.45 3.92 -16.12
CA ALA A 882 11.31 4.50 -14.80
C ALA A 882 11.91 5.91 -14.72
N ASN A 883 13.12 6.11 -15.23
CA ASN A 883 13.75 7.43 -15.27
C ASN A 883 12.96 8.43 -16.10
N GLU A 884 12.49 8.03 -17.29
CA GLU A 884 11.67 8.89 -18.16
C GLU A 884 10.38 9.33 -17.45
N LYS A 885 9.75 8.45 -16.66
CA LYS A 885 8.62 8.83 -15.80
C LYS A 885 9.01 9.93 -14.80
N GLY A 886 10.18 9.81 -14.16
CA GLY A 886 10.72 10.85 -13.28
C GLY A 886 10.97 12.18 -13.98
N VAL A 887 11.53 12.15 -15.21
CA VAL A 887 11.72 13.33 -16.07
C VAL A 887 10.41 14.04 -16.35
N GLN A 888 9.36 13.29 -16.70
CA GLN A 888 8.04 13.84 -17.02
C GLN A 888 7.40 14.53 -15.81
N GLU A 889 7.42 13.88 -14.64
CA GLU A 889 6.81 14.45 -13.44
C GLU A 889 7.60 15.66 -12.89
N LEU A 890 8.93 15.65 -12.96
CA LEU A 890 9.73 16.84 -12.63
C LEU A 890 9.40 18.03 -13.55
N ARG A 891 9.26 17.79 -14.87
CA ARG A 891 8.88 18.84 -15.82
C ARG A 891 7.48 19.39 -15.54
N LYS A 892 6.52 18.53 -15.19
CA LYS A 892 5.17 18.96 -14.77
C LYS A 892 5.23 19.82 -13.52
N MET A 893 6.01 19.43 -12.52
CA MET A 893 6.18 20.20 -11.29
C MET A 893 6.80 21.57 -11.56
N VAL A 894 7.84 21.66 -12.39
CA VAL A 894 8.43 22.95 -12.75
C VAL A 894 7.47 23.80 -13.57
N ALA A 895 6.69 23.21 -14.48
CA ALA A 895 5.65 23.94 -15.21
C ALA A 895 4.57 24.52 -14.28
N GLN A 896 4.30 23.86 -13.16
CA GLN A 896 3.30 24.29 -12.17
C GLN A 896 3.82 25.35 -11.19
N PHE A 897 5.01 25.14 -10.61
CA PHE A 897 5.52 25.97 -9.50
C PHE A 897 6.64 26.93 -9.91
N GLY A 898 7.20 26.78 -11.10
CA GLY A 898 8.36 27.54 -11.57
C GLY A 898 9.69 26.98 -11.06
N LEU A 899 10.74 27.08 -11.89
CA LEU A 899 12.04 26.50 -11.60
C LEU A 899 12.69 27.04 -10.30
N PRO A 900 12.72 28.38 -10.05
CA PRO A 900 13.35 28.92 -8.85
C PRO A 900 12.71 28.43 -7.54
N VAL A 901 11.40 28.20 -7.56
CA VAL A 901 10.66 27.70 -6.40
C VAL A 901 11.01 26.25 -6.13
N VAL A 902 10.96 25.40 -7.16
CA VAL A 902 11.31 23.98 -7.03
C VAL A 902 12.72 23.81 -6.48
N GLN A 903 13.70 24.55 -7.00
CA GLN A 903 15.09 24.51 -6.52
C GLN A 903 15.23 25.00 -5.07
N ALA A 904 14.56 26.09 -4.69
CA ALA A 904 14.59 26.60 -3.32
C ALA A 904 14.02 25.56 -2.34
N TYR A 905 12.90 24.93 -2.67
CA TYR A 905 12.30 23.91 -1.82
C TYR A 905 13.11 22.61 -1.77
N MET A 906 13.83 22.22 -2.84
CA MET A 906 14.82 21.14 -2.73
C MET A 906 15.87 21.43 -1.65
N GLY A 907 16.35 22.68 -1.58
CA GLY A 907 17.25 23.15 -0.52
C GLY A 907 16.61 23.10 0.87
N HIS A 908 15.41 23.65 1.03
CA HIS A 908 14.70 23.66 2.32
C HIS A 908 14.42 22.25 2.86
N VAL A 909 14.13 21.30 1.97
CA VAL A 909 13.93 19.88 2.32
C VAL A 909 15.21 19.25 2.87
N GLN A 910 16.36 19.56 2.29
CA GLN A 910 17.66 19.11 2.83
C GLN A 910 17.98 19.79 4.16
N ASP A 911 17.72 21.08 4.30
CA ASP A 911 18.01 21.83 5.52
C ASP A 911 17.15 21.37 6.71
N ASN A 912 15.89 21.01 6.46
CA ASN A 912 15.02 20.41 7.47
C ASN A 912 15.52 19.03 7.95
N ALA A 913 16.04 18.22 7.02
CA ALA A 913 16.62 16.92 7.35
C ALA A 913 17.92 17.07 8.16
N GLU A 914 18.76 18.04 7.81
CA GLU A 914 19.94 18.42 8.60
C GLU A 914 19.55 18.80 10.04
N GLU A 915 18.62 19.74 10.20
CA GLU A 915 18.20 20.22 11.53
C GLU A 915 17.60 19.08 12.38
N SER A 916 16.86 18.17 11.75
CA SER A 916 16.30 17.00 12.44
C SER A 916 17.38 16.07 12.99
N VAL A 917 18.46 15.81 12.22
CA VAL A 917 19.61 15.03 12.71
C VAL A 917 20.35 15.80 13.81
N ARG A 918 20.56 17.12 13.64
CA ARG A 918 21.20 17.98 14.67
C ARG A 918 20.47 17.96 16.01
N ARG A 919 19.13 17.84 16.03
CA ARG A 919 18.34 17.70 17.27
C ARG A 919 18.60 16.39 18.00
N VAL A 920 18.83 15.32 17.26
CA VAL A 920 19.09 14.00 17.84
C VAL A 920 20.52 13.90 18.35
N ILE A 921 21.50 14.48 17.63
CA ILE A 921 22.91 14.46 18.01
C ILE A 921 23.14 14.95 19.44
N THR A 922 22.43 15.99 19.90
CA THR A 922 22.60 16.54 21.26
C THR A 922 22.23 15.58 22.38
N ARG A 923 21.49 14.50 22.07
CA ARG A 923 21.10 13.44 23.01
C ARG A 923 22.04 12.23 22.95
N LEU A 924 22.93 12.19 21.98
CA LEU A 924 23.89 11.09 21.82
C LEU A 924 25.06 11.27 22.79
N ARG A 925 25.74 10.16 23.07
CA ARG A 925 26.95 10.13 23.90
C ARG A 925 28.13 9.63 23.09
N ASN A 926 29.31 9.96 23.56
CA ASN A 926 30.53 9.37 23.02
C ASN A 926 30.51 7.87 23.26
N GLY A 927 30.98 7.11 22.29
CA GLY A 927 31.06 5.68 22.40
C GLY A 927 31.98 5.08 21.34
N GLN A 928 32.43 3.86 21.60
CA GLN A 928 33.27 3.12 20.67
C GLN A 928 32.86 1.65 20.68
N PHE A 929 33.01 0.99 19.54
CA PHE A 929 32.72 -0.42 19.40
C PHE A 929 33.66 -1.07 18.40
N THR A 930 34.02 -2.33 18.68
CA THR A 930 34.76 -3.18 17.76
C THR A 930 33.93 -4.42 17.50
N LEU A 931 33.58 -4.65 16.24
CA LEU A 931 32.82 -5.81 15.80
C LEU A 931 33.73 -6.77 15.01
N PRO A 932 33.95 -8.01 15.47
CA PRO A 932 34.64 -9.04 14.68
C PRO A 932 33.74 -9.62 13.59
N LEU A 933 34.33 -9.99 12.45
CA LEU A 933 33.68 -10.69 11.33
C LEU A 933 34.17 -12.14 11.27
N ASP A 934 33.42 -13.01 10.59
CA ASP A 934 33.73 -14.45 10.51
C ASP A 934 35.00 -14.76 9.69
N ASN A 935 35.38 -13.86 8.79
CA ASN A 935 36.63 -13.98 8.03
C ASN A 935 37.88 -13.53 8.81
N GLY A 936 37.73 -13.17 10.09
CA GLY A 936 38.82 -12.69 10.96
C GLY A 936 39.10 -11.18 10.89
N ALA A 937 38.41 -10.43 10.03
CA ALA A 937 38.50 -8.97 10.01
C ALA A 937 37.73 -8.33 11.18
N GLN A 938 37.95 -7.03 11.41
CA GLN A 938 37.20 -6.26 12.40
C GLN A 938 36.81 -4.88 11.87
N ILE A 939 35.64 -4.42 12.29
CA ILE A 939 35.19 -3.04 12.10
C ILE A 939 35.29 -2.35 13.44
N ARG A 940 36.07 -1.26 13.50
CA ARG A 940 36.17 -0.40 14.69
C ARG A 940 35.57 0.95 14.35
N VAL A 941 34.69 1.43 15.22
CA VAL A 941 34.09 2.76 15.08
C VAL A 941 34.06 3.48 16.42
N ALA A 942 34.42 4.76 16.39
CA ALA A 942 34.25 5.69 17.50
C ALA A 942 33.31 6.82 17.08
N VAL A 943 32.31 7.11 17.89
CA VAL A 943 31.40 8.25 17.71
C VAL A 943 31.73 9.28 18.77
N THR A 944 32.11 10.48 18.34
CA THR A 944 32.39 11.63 19.22
C THR A 944 31.37 12.73 18.93
N VAL A 945 30.64 13.15 19.96
CA VAL A 945 29.55 14.12 19.87
C VAL A 945 30.06 15.49 20.31
N ASP A 946 29.88 16.49 19.45
CA ASP A 946 30.02 17.90 19.79
C ASP A 946 28.62 18.48 20.04
N THR A 947 28.25 18.57 21.32
CA THR A 947 26.95 19.09 21.74
C THR A 947 26.79 20.59 21.47
N ALA A 948 27.89 21.36 21.51
CA ALA A 948 27.85 22.80 21.25
C ALA A 948 27.65 23.09 19.76
N GLY A 949 28.39 22.39 18.88
CA GLY A 949 28.23 22.49 17.43
C GLY A 949 27.08 21.66 16.85
N ARG A 950 26.37 20.88 17.69
CA ARG A 950 25.31 19.93 17.30
C ARG A 950 25.76 19.04 16.13
N SER A 951 26.98 18.52 16.23
CA SER A 951 27.64 17.73 15.18
C SER A 951 28.27 16.46 15.77
N ALA A 952 28.60 15.49 14.92
CA ALA A 952 29.27 14.26 15.36
C ALA A 952 30.40 13.85 14.41
N VAL A 953 31.47 13.33 14.98
CA VAL A 953 32.57 12.67 14.25
C VAL A 953 32.40 11.17 14.36
N ILE A 954 32.34 10.49 13.21
CA ILE A 954 32.27 9.04 13.09
C ILE A 954 33.61 8.58 12.54
N ASP A 955 34.45 7.98 13.38
CA ASP A 955 35.82 7.61 13.05
C ASP A 955 35.98 6.09 12.97
N PHE A 956 36.28 5.59 11.77
CA PHE A 956 36.52 4.17 11.50
C PHE A 956 38.00 3.76 11.63
N SER A 957 38.86 4.62 12.18
CA SER A 957 40.27 4.32 12.42
C SER A 957 40.45 3.07 13.30
N GLY A 958 41.31 2.16 12.84
CA GLY A 958 41.53 0.85 13.48
C GLY A 958 40.65 -0.29 12.95
N THR A 959 39.76 0.00 12.00
CA THR A 959 39.16 -1.03 11.12
C THR A 959 40.25 -1.73 10.30
N SER A 960 40.09 -3.02 10.04
CA SER A 960 41.08 -3.83 9.32
C SER A 960 41.48 -3.21 7.98
N ALA A 961 42.74 -3.45 7.58
CA ALA A 961 43.23 -3.13 6.25
C ALA A 961 42.38 -3.80 5.16
N GLN A 962 42.51 -3.35 3.91
CA GLN A 962 41.90 -4.03 2.76
C GLN A 962 42.18 -5.54 2.79
N GLN A 963 41.14 -6.33 2.62
CA GLN A 963 41.18 -7.79 2.63
C GLN A 963 41.52 -8.33 1.25
N THR A 964 42.09 -9.54 1.20
CA THR A 964 42.36 -10.27 -0.05
C THR A 964 41.14 -11.05 -0.57
N ASN A 965 39.99 -10.91 0.09
CA ASN A 965 38.71 -11.52 -0.26
C ASN A 965 37.66 -10.42 -0.51
N ASN A 966 36.42 -10.83 -0.78
CA ASN A 966 35.33 -9.93 -1.19
C ASN A 966 34.59 -9.20 -0.07
N PHE A 967 35.02 -9.31 1.20
CA PHE A 967 34.42 -8.58 2.33
C PHE A 967 34.82 -7.10 2.40
N ASN A 968 35.55 -6.59 1.41
CA ASN A 968 35.76 -5.16 1.28
C ASN A 968 34.45 -4.46 0.89
N ALA A 969 34.14 -3.34 1.52
CA ALA A 969 33.00 -2.49 1.19
C ALA A 969 33.50 -1.17 0.58
N PRO A 970 32.93 -0.72 -0.56
CA PRO A 970 33.23 0.59 -1.09
C PRO A 970 32.87 1.69 -0.09
N ARG A 971 33.56 2.83 -0.18
CA ARG A 971 33.33 3.99 0.69
C ARG A 971 31.84 4.40 0.70
N ALA A 972 31.19 4.38 -0.46
CA ALA A 972 29.77 4.71 -0.61
C ALA A 972 28.84 3.82 0.25
N VAL A 973 29.17 2.54 0.43
CA VAL A 973 28.41 1.61 1.29
C VAL A 973 28.54 2.00 2.76
N CYS A 974 29.75 2.34 3.20
CA CYS A 974 29.98 2.79 4.58
C CYS A 974 29.23 4.11 4.87
N MET A 975 29.24 5.06 3.93
CA MET A 975 28.47 6.30 4.04
C MET A 975 26.96 6.04 4.12
N ALA A 976 26.44 5.09 3.33
CA ALA A 976 25.04 4.69 3.39
C ALA A 976 24.64 4.09 4.75
N ALA A 977 25.51 3.27 5.36
CA ALA A 977 25.27 2.72 6.70
C ALA A 977 25.23 3.83 7.77
N VAL A 978 26.13 4.82 7.70
CA VAL A 978 26.10 5.99 8.60
C VAL A 978 24.80 6.78 8.42
N LEU A 979 24.44 7.11 7.19
CA LEU A 979 23.20 7.81 6.87
C LEU A 979 21.97 7.07 7.42
N TYR A 980 21.90 5.75 7.18
CA TYR A 980 20.81 4.90 7.66
C TYR A 980 20.70 4.93 9.19
N VAL A 981 21.80 4.68 9.91
CA VAL A 981 21.78 4.65 11.39
C VAL A 981 21.29 5.98 11.94
N PHE A 982 21.86 7.11 11.51
CA PHE A 982 21.45 8.41 12.03
C PHE A 982 20.00 8.76 11.67
N ARG A 983 19.49 8.33 10.51
CA ARG A 983 18.07 8.47 10.19
C ARG A 983 17.17 7.67 11.14
N THR A 984 17.57 6.45 11.54
CA THR A 984 16.78 5.62 12.48
C THR A 984 16.70 6.20 13.89
N LEU A 985 17.57 7.15 14.23
CA LEU A 985 17.56 7.82 15.53
C LEU A 985 16.57 9.01 15.54
N VAL A 986 16.11 9.47 14.37
CA VAL A 986 15.10 10.53 14.24
C VAL A 986 13.71 9.88 14.32
N ASP A 987 13.04 10.07 15.45
CA ASP A 987 11.66 9.60 15.71
C ASP A 987 10.62 10.57 15.10
N ASP A 988 10.79 10.85 13.81
CA ASP A 988 9.92 11.73 13.01
C ASP A 988 9.90 11.26 11.55
N ASP A 989 8.84 11.63 10.82
CA ASP A 989 8.63 11.23 9.43
C ASP A 989 9.30 12.23 8.47
N ILE A 990 10.64 12.23 8.46
CA ILE A 990 11.43 13.03 7.51
C ILE A 990 11.90 12.18 6.31
N PRO A 991 11.96 12.74 5.09
CA PRO A 991 12.55 12.03 3.96
C PRO A 991 14.04 11.76 4.20
N LEU A 992 14.55 10.68 3.63
CA LEU A 992 15.99 10.41 3.62
C LEU A 992 16.64 11.19 2.47
N ASN A 993 17.52 12.13 2.79
CA ASN A 993 18.21 12.94 1.79
C ASN A 993 19.64 13.30 2.25
N ALA A 994 20.39 13.99 1.39
CA ALA A 994 21.79 14.34 1.68
C ALA A 994 21.95 15.28 2.89
N GLY A 995 20.90 16.01 3.29
CA GLY A 995 20.88 16.88 4.47
C GLY A 995 21.21 16.14 5.77
N CYS A 996 20.81 14.87 5.90
CA CYS A 996 21.10 14.05 7.07
C CYS A 996 22.61 13.81 7.31
N LEU A 997 23.45 13.95 6.28
CA LEU A 997 24.91 13.78 6.38
C LEU A 997 25.63 15.09 6.72
N LYS A 998 25.04 16.27 6.45
CA LYS A 998 25.68 17.58 6.67
C LYS A 998 26.25 17.78 8.10
N PRO A 999 25.59 17.33 9.20
CA PRO A 999 26.13 17.51 10.54
C PRO A 999 27.14 16.43 10.97
N LEU A 1000 27.51 15.51 10.08
CA LEU A 1000 28.33 14.34 10.38
C LEU A 1000 29.68 14.42 9.65
N LYS A 1001 30.78 14.34 10.41
CA LYS A 1001 32.13 14.18 9.85
C LYS A 1001 32.50 12.70 9.89
N VAL A 1002 32.53 12.05 8.73
CA VAL A 1002 32.88 10.62 8.62
C VAL A 1002 34.34 10.47 8.20
N ILE A 1003 35.13 9.74 8.99
CA ILE A 1003 36.54 9.44 8.74
C ILE A 1003 36.67 7.96 8.41
N ILE A 1004 37.05 7.66 7.17
CA ILE A 1004 37.27 6.30 6.68
C ILE A 1004 38.69 6.24 6.09
N PRO A 1005 39.66 5.60 6.78
CA PRO A 1005 41.04 5.55 6.31
C PRO A 1005 41.15 4.93 4.91
N GLN A 1006 41.91 5.55 4.01
CA GLN A 1006 42.16 4.98 2.68
C GLN A 1006 42.92 3.65 2.79
N GLY A 1007 42.53 2.64 2.00
CA GLY A 1007 43.16 1.32 2.00
C GLY A 1007 42.74 0.43 3.16
N CYS A 1008 41.75 0.83 3.97
CA CYS A 1008 41.06 -0.09 4.87
C CYS A 1008 39.96 -0.86 4.11
N MET A 1009 39.42 -1.91 4.71
CA MET A 1009 38.37 -2.71 4.06
C MET A 1009 37.06 -1.94 3.79
N LEU A 1010 36.86 -0.74 4.36
CA LEU A 1010 35.70 0.14 4.12
C LEU A 1010 35.99 1.26 3.11
N ASN A 1011 37.22 1.32 2.59
CA ASN A 1011 37.65 2.23 1.53
C ASN A 1011 38.80 1.57 0.73
N PRO A 1012 38.51 0.43 0.07
CA PRO A 1012 39.51 -0.35 -0.65
C PRO A 1012 39.94 0.37 -1.93
N ASN A 1013 41.17 0.10 -2.36
CA ASN A 1013 41.68 0.48 -3.67
C ASN A 1013 41.38 -0.63 -4.70
N ALA A 1014 41.19 -0.23 -5.95
CA ALA A 1014 41.11 -1.19 -7.07
C ALA A 1014 42.40 -2.04 -7.17
N PRO A 1015 42.31 -3.32 -7.59
CA PRO A 1015 41.14 -4.05 -8.08
C PRO A 1015 40.49 -4.99 -7.04
N ALA A 1016 40.46 -4.63 -5.75
CA ALA A 1016 39.91 -5.49 -4.70
C ALA A 1016 38.44 -5.91 -4.96
N SER A 1017 38.12 -7.19 -4.84
CA SER A 1017 36.74 -7.71 -4.82
C SER A 1017 35.90 -7.07 -3.69
N VAL A 1018 34.62 -6.78 -3.96
CA VAL A 1018 33.73 -6.04 -3.02
C VAL A 1018 32.31 -6.59 -2.89
N VAL A 1019 31.95 -7.71 -3.53
CA VAL A 1019 30.54 -8.14 -3.60
C VAL A 1019 29.92 -8.35 -2.22
N ALA A 1020 30.67 -8.89 -1.25
CA ALA A 1020 30.21 -9.07 0.13
C ALA A 1020 30.15 -7.74 0.91
N GLY A 1021 30.83 -6.70 0.43
CA GLY A 1021 30.81 -5.36 0.99
C GLY A 1021 29.40 -4.80 1.13
N ASN A 1022 28.61 -4.90 0.06
CA ASN A 1022 27.24 -4.38 -0.01
C ASN A 1022 26.27 -5.15 0.89
N VAL A 1023 26.42 -6.47 0.97
CA VAL A 1023 25.39 -7.35 1.54
C VAL A 1023 25.75 -7.96 2.91
N GLU A 1024 27.04 -8.09 3.22
CA GLU A 1024 27.52 -8.63 4.49
C GLU A 1024 28.16 -7.54 5.35
N THR A 1025 29.21 -6.90 4.84
CA THR A 1025 29.99 -5.90 5.61
C THR A 1025 29.14 -4.68 5.98
N SER A 1026 28.23 -4.23 5.11
CA SER A 1026 27.32 -3.11 5.38
C SER A 1026 26.44 -3.33 6.62
N THR A 1027 25.95 -4.56 6.81
CA THR A 1027 25.14 -4.96 7.98
C THR A 1027 26.00 -4.92 9.24
N CYS A 1028 27.26 -5.39 9.15
CA CYS A 1028 28.23 -5.32 10.23
C CYS A 1028 28.61 -3.86 10.61
N ILE A 1029 28.80 -2.96 9.63
CA ILE A 1029 29.02 -1.52 9.90
C ILE A 1029 27.86 -0.94 10.72
N THR A 1030 26.63 -1.26 10.32
CA THR A 1030 25.40 -0.80 10.99
C THR A 1030 25.32 -1.31 12.43
N ASN A 1031 25.59 -2.60 12.65
CA ASN A 1031 25.67 -3.19 13.98
C ASN A 1031 26.76 -2.55 14.85
N ALA A 1032 27.95 -2.28 14.29
CA ALA A 1032 29.03 -1.63 15.01
C ALA A 1032 28.67 -0.18 15.43
N LEU A 1033 27.99 0.57 14.56
CA LEU A 1033 27.48 1.91 14.87
C LEU A 1033 26.44 1.88 15.99
N PHE A 1034 25.46 0.97 15.94
CA PHE A 1034 24.49 0.81 17.03
C PHE A 1034 25.15 0.37 18.34
N GLY A 1035 26.14 -0.51 18.26
CA GLY A 1035 26.99 -0.90 19.38
C GLY A 1035 27.69 0.29 20.02
N ALA A 1036 28.29 1.17 19.21
CA ALA A 1036 28.98 2.38 19.70
C ALA A 1036 28.01 3.40 20.31
N LEU A 1037 26.81 3.53 19.75
CA LEU A 1037 25.78 4.43 20.27
C LEU A 1037 25.07 3.90 21.53
N GLY A 1038 25.15 2.59 21.80
CA GLY A 1038 24.55 1.98 23.00
C GLY A 1038 23.01 1.92 22.98
N VAL A 1039 22.38 2.01 21.80
CA VAL A 1039 20.92 2.15 21.68
C VAL A 1039 20.17 0.83 21.45
N MET A 1040 20.82 -0.16 20.82
CA MET A 1040 20.23 -1.49 20.59
C MET A 1040 21.29 -2.58 20.46
N ALA A 1041 20.91 -3.81 20.80
CA ALA A 1041 21.69 -5.01 20.51
C ALA A 1041 21.80 -5.24 19.00
N GLY A 1042 22.75 -6.07 18.58
CA GLY A 1042 22.93 -6.38 17.16
C GLY A 1042 21.73 -7.13 16.58
N SER A 1043 21.34 -6.83 15.35
CA SER A 1043 20.56 -7.78 14.54
C SER A 1043 21.49 -8.79 13.89
N GLN A 1044 20.93 -9.77 13.17
CA GLN A 1044 21.73 -10.69 12.36
C GLN A 1044 22.82 -9.94 11.57
N PRO A 1045 24.11 -10.33 11.67
CA PRO A 1045 25.22 -9.60 11.05
C PRO A 1045 25.38 -9.95 9.56
N THR A 1046 24.31 -10.35 8.89
CA THR A 1046 24.33 -10.97 7.55
C THR A 1046 22.99 -10.77 6.84
N MET A 1047 23.01 -10.78 5.52
CA MET A 1047 21.79 -10.89 4.69
C MET A 1047 21.55 -12.33 4.20
N ASN A 1048 22.44 -13.28 4.54
CA ASN A 1048 22.38 -14.69 4.14
C ASN A 1048 22.21 -14.83 2.62
N ASN A 1049 23.18 -14.34 1.84
CA ASN A 1049 23.11 -14.27 0.39
C ASN A 1049 23.20 -15.66 -0.22
N PHE A 1050 22.06 -16.22 -0.60
CA PHE A 1050 21.95 -17.52 -1.22
C PHE A 1050 21.80 -17.34 -2.73
N THR A 1051 22.73 -17.91 -3.48
CA THR A 1051 22.67 -17.94 -4.95
C THR A 1051 22.69 -19.38 -5.43
N PHE A 1052 22.02 -19.61 -6.54
CA PHE A 1052 22.19 -20.86 -7.26
C PHE A 1052 21.94 -20.67 -8.75
N GLY A 1053 22.50 -21.56 -9.56
CA GLY A 1053 22.24 -21.56 -10.97
C GLY A 1053 23.14 -22.47 -11.78
N ASN A 1054 22.97 -22.37 -13.10
CA ASN A 1054 23.75 -23.03 -14.13
C ASN A 1054 23.78 -22.12 -15.39
N ALA A 1055 24.05 -22.69 -16.57
CA ALA A 1055 24.09 -21.93 -17.81
C ALA A 1055 22.71 -21.33 -18.22
N HIS A 1056 21.62 -21.91 -17.74
CA HIS A 1056 20.25 -21.54 -18.14
C HIS A 1056 19.50 -20.76 -17.07
N HIS A 1057 19.77 -21.06 -15.79
CA HIS A 1057 19.08 -20.46 -14.64
C HIS A 1057 20.07 -19.72 -13.75
N GLN A 1058 19.72 -18.52 -13.31
CA GLN A 1058 20.47 -17.76 -12.32
C GLN A 1058 19.50 -17.18 -11.30
N TYR A 1059 19.73 -17.49 -10.03
CA TYR A 1059 18.92 -17.03 -8.91
C TYR A 1059 19.78 -16.45 -7.79
N TYR A 1060 19.27 -15.39 -7.20
CA TYR A 1060 19.82 -14.74 -6.02
C TYR A 1060 18.69 -14.44 -5.05
N GLU A 1061 18.94 -14.62 -3.76
CA GLU A 1061 18.02 -14.29 -2.67
C GLU A 1061 18.78 -13.91 -1.40
N THR A 1062 18.29 -12.89 -0.69
CA THR A 1062 18.67 -12.64 0.71
C THR A 1062 17.64 -13.30 1.62
N ILE A 1063 18.09 -13.86 2.75
CA ILE A 1063 17.22 -14.59 3.68
C ILE A 1063 17.26 -13.90 5.05
N ALA A 1064 16.08 -13.56 5.57
CA ALA A 1064 15.94 -12.88 6.84
C ALA A 1064 16.24 -13.78 8.05
N GLY A 1065 16.62 -13.13 9.15
CA GLY A 1065 16.88 -13.73 10.46
C GLY A 1065 16.35 -12.85 11.58
N GLY A 1066 16.98 -12.90 12.76
CA GLY A 1066 16.49 -12.18 13.93
C GLY A 1066 16.95 -10.72 14.02
N SER A 1067 16.03 -9.80 14.33
CA SER A 1067 16.40 -8.41 14.68
C SER A 1067 16.89 -8.30 16.13
N GLY A 1068 17.73 -7.30 16.41
CA GLY A 1068 18.20 -7.00 17.76
C GLY A 1068 17.10 -6.40 18.65
N ALA A 1069 17.14 -6.70 19.95
CA ALA A 1069 16.35 -6.01 20.96
C ALA A 1069 16.96 -4.65 21.31
N GLY A 1070 16.17 -3.72 21.85
CA GLY A 1070 16.67 -2.39 22.14
C GLY A 1070 15.85 -1.60 23.15
N ALA A 1071 16.24 -0.34 23.32
CA ALA A 1071 15.58 0.59 24.23
C ALA A 1071 15.47 2.01 23.66
N VAL A 1072 14.42 2.71 24.10
CA VAL A 1072 14.28 4.15 23.99
C VAL A 1072 14.87 4.75 25.27
N LEU A 1073 15.78 5.70 25.10
CA LEU A 1073 16.49 6.36 26.18
C LEU A 1073 15.92 7.77 26.40
N ASP A 1074 15.78 8.18 27.66
CA ASP A 1074 15.42 9.55 28.04
C ASP A 1074 16.60 10.54 27.84
N ALA A 1075 16.39 11.82 28.13
CA ALA A 1075 17.42 12.86 27.99
C ALA A 1075 18.64 12.62 28.91
N GLU A 1076 18.42 11.95 30.04
CA GLU A 1076 19.42 11.55 31.02
C GLU A 1076 20.07 10.19 30.67
N GLY A 1077 19.73 9.60 29.52
CA GLY A 1077 20.26 8.34 29.00
C GLY A 1077 19.81 7.09 29.76
N ARG A 1078 18.69 7.14 30.47
CA ARG A 1078 18.08 6.00 31.16
C ARG A 1078 17.05 5.35 30.26
N VAL A 1079 16.81 4.06 30.46
CA VAL A 1079 15.80 3.31 29.69
C VAL A 1079 14.40 3.77 30.09
N GLU A 1080 13.72 4.45 29.17
CA GLU A 1080 12.30 4.82 29.31
C GLU A 1080 11.40 3.62 28.97
N ARG A 1081 11.70 2.96 27.85
CA ARG A 1081 10.97 1.79 27.33
C ARG A 1081 11.93 0.87 26.58
N GLY A 1082 11.80 -0.44 26.72
CA GLY A 1082 12.49 -1.41 25.85
C GLY A 1082 11.56 -2.16 24.92
N PHE A 1083 12.13 -2.84 23.93
CA PHE A 1083 11.42 -3.63 22.93
C PHE A 1083 12.18 -4.90 22.57
N ASN A 1084 11.44 -5.97 22.27
CA ASN A 1084 12.00 -7.23 21.77
C ASN A 1084 12.39 -7.10 20.29
N GLY A 1085 13.31 -7.96 19.87
CA GLY A 1085 13.59 -8.16 18.46
C GLY A 1085 12.49 -8.97 17.76
N THR A 1086 12.40 -8.79 16.45
CA THR A 1086 11.40 -9.40 15.59
C THR A 1086 12.03 -10.56 14.83
N SER A 1087 11.36 -11.71 14.87
CA SER A 1087 11.81 -12.94 14.22
C SER A 1087 11.60 -12.91 12.71
N VAL A 1088 12.60 -13.42 11.97
CA VAL A 1088 12.59 -13.63 10.51
C VAL A 1088 12.07 -12.41 9.74
N VAL A 1089 12.76 -11.28 9.90
CA VAL A 1089 12.47 -10.03 9.18
C VAL A 1089 13.76 -9.40 8.65
N GLN A 1090 13.68 -8.74 7.50
CA GLN A 1090 14.81 -8.00 6.95
C GLN A 1090 15.19 -6.81 7.84
N THR A 1091 16.48 -6.69 8.13
CA THR A 1091 17.04 -5.69 9.03
C THR A 1091 18.09 -4.85 8.32
N HIS A 1092 18.27 -3.62 8.79
CA HIS A 1092 19.37 -2.76 8.40
C HIS A 1092 19.42 -2.51 6.89
N MET A 1093 20.47 -2.97 6.22
CA MET A 1093 20.88 -2.51 4.88
C MET A 1093 20.11 -3.14 3.72
N THR A 1094 19.18 -4.06 3.99
CA THR A 1094 18.27 -4.65 3.00
C THR A 1094 16.82 -4.56 3.46
N ASN A 1095 15.89 -4.56 2.51
CA ASN A 1095 14.49 -4.85 2.75
C ASN A 1095 13.86 -5.68 1.62
N SER A 1096 14.68 -6.43 0.87
CA SER A 1096 14.21 -7.15 -0.30
C SER A 1096 13.19 -8.22 0.09
N ARG A 1097 12.17 -8.40 -0.74
CA ARG A 1097 11.19 -9.46 -0.57
C ARG A 1097 11.81 -10.83 -0.88
N LEU A 1098 11.22 -11.85 -0.28
CA LEU A 1098 11.41 -13.24 -0.70
C LEU A 1098 10.70 -13.45 -2.05
N THR A 1099 11.21 -14.35 -2.90
CA THR A 1099 10.39 -14.85 -4.01
C THR A 1099 9.26 -15.70 -3.43
N ASP A 1100 8.02 -15.49 -3.89
CA ASP A 1100 6.89 -16.29 -3.43
C ASP A 1100 7.17 -17.79 -3.66
N PRO A 1101 6.87 -18.68 -2.69
CA PRO A 1101 7.13 -20.11 -2.80
C PRO A 1101 6.69 -20.74 -4.13
N GLU A 1102 5.52 -20.38 -4.65
CA GLU A 1102 5.03 -20.99 -5.90
C GLU A 1102 5.73 -20.43 -7.12
N VAL A 1103 6.03 -19.12 -7.11
CA VAL A 1103 6.78 -18.46 -8.18
C VAL A 1103 8.20 -19.00 -8.26
N LEU A 1104 8.83 -19.29 -7.10
CA LEU A 1104 10.15 -19.90 -7.02
C LEU A 1104 10.18 -21.27 -7.71
N GLU A 1105 9.26 -22.16 -7.36
CA GLU A 1105 9.19 -23.52 -7.92
C GLU A 1105 8.74 -23.54 -9.38
N PHE A 1106 7.96 -22.54 -9.79
CA PHE A 1106 7.53 -22.42 -11.17
C PHE A 1106 8.64 -21.90 -12.09
N ARG A 1107 9.44 -20.93 -11.64
CA ARG A 1107 10.47 -20.28 -12.46
C ARG A 1107 11.82 -21.00 -12.44
N PHE A 1108 12.08 -21.81 -11.41
CA PHE A 1108 13.36 -22.47 -11.23
C PHE A 1108 13.15 -23.95 -10.91
N PRO A 1109 14.03 -24.86 -11.38
CA PRO A 1109 13.94 -26.30 -11.13
C PRO A 1109 14.41 -26.64 -9.70
N VAL A 1110 13.71 -26.09 -8.72
CA VAL A 1110 13.89 -26.30 -7.30
C VAL A 1110 12.53 -26.49 -6.64
N MET A 1111 12.52 -27.14 -5.47
CA MET A 1111 11.35 -27.27 -4.61
C MET A 1111 11.68 -26.69 -3.24
N LEU A 1112 10.82 -25.80 -2.72
CA LEU A 1112 10.95 -25.33 -1.35
C LEU A 1112 10.36 -26.40 -0.42
N ASP A 1113 11.21 -27.06 0.36
CA ASP A 1113 10.78 -28.09 1.31
C ASP A 1113 10.14 -27.43 2.54
N SER A 1114 10.69 -26.30 3.02
CA SER A 1114 10.16 -25.55 4.16
C SER A 1114 10.78 -24.16 4.31
N TYR A 1115 10.03 -23.23 4.92
CA TYR A 1115 10.60 -22.02 5.54
C TYR A 1115 9.90 -21.74 6.87
N ALA A 1116 10.62 -21.95 7.98
CA ALA A 1116 10.05 -21.90 9.33
C ALA A 1116 10.91 -21.04 10.27
N ILE A 1117 10.30 -20.55 11.36
CA ILE A 1117 11.01 -19.82 12.42
C ILE A 1117 11.86 -20.80 13.25
N ARG A 1118 13.12 -20.45 13.48
CA ARG A 1118 14.05 -21.19 14.34
C ARG A 1118 13.86 -20.75 15.80
N GLU A 1119 12.83 -21.27 16.44
CA GLU A 1119 12.44 -20.85 17.79
C GLU A 1119 13.58 -20.94 18.81
N GLY A 1120 13.63 -19.94 19.71
CA GLY A 1120 14.66 -19.85 20.75
C GLY A 1120 16.07 -19.51 20.25
N SER A 1121 16.25 -19.11 18.99
CA SER A 1121 17.57 -18.69 18.48
C SER A 1121 17.93 -17.24 18.81
N GLY A 1122 16.96 -16.40 19.21
CA GLY A 1122 17.22 -15.04 19.69
C GLY A 1122 17.92 -15.01 21.04
N GLY A 1123 18.79 -14.00 21.24
CA GLY A 1123 19.53 -13.81 22.48
C GLY A 1123 18.62 -13.45 23.65
N SER A 1124 18.89 -14.02 24.83
CA SER A 1124 18.10 -13.75 26.03
C SER A 1124 18.43 -12.38 26.63
N GLY A 1125 17.47 -11.79 27.32
CA GLY A 1125 17.60 -10.52 28.03
C GLY A 1125 16.29 -10.15 28.70
N ARG A 1126 16.22 -8.98 29.33
CA ARG A 1126 14.92 -8.42 29.75
C ARG A 1126 14.00 -8.25 28.54
N TRP A 1127 14.58 -7.86 27.42
CA TRP A 1127 13.98 -7.94 26.10
C TRP A 1127 14.80 -8.90 25.23
N HIS A 1128 14.13 -9.87 24.61
CA HIS A 1128 14.79 -10.92 23.85
C HIS A 1128 15.02 -10.49 22.40
N GLY A 1129 16.11 -10.98 21.79
CA GLY A 1129 16.33 -10.84 20.36
C GLY A 1129 15.30 -11.62 19.54
N GLY A 1130 15.15 -11.27 18.27
CA GLY A 1130 14.32 -12.03 17.32
C GLY A 1130 14.94 -13.38 16.98
N SER A 1131 14.11 -14.38 16.71
CA SER A 1131 14.58 -15.68 16.21
C SER A 1131 14.97 -15.59 14.73
N GLY A 1132 15.99 -16.36 14.34
CA GLY A 1132 16.28 -16.68 12.95
C GLY A 1132 15.24 -17.62 12.34
N GLY A 1133 15.53 -18.11 11.14
CA GLY A 1133 14.68 -19.01 10.36
C GLY A 1133 15.46 -20.18 9.76
N VAL A 1134 14.75 -21.21 9.31
CA VAL A 1134 15.30 -22.39 8.62
C VAL A 1134 14.65 -22.49 7.25
N ARG A 1135 15.45 -22.31 6.19
CA ARG A 1135 15.00 -22.39 4.80
C ARG A 1135 15.66 -23.60 4.12
N ARG A 1136 14.86 -24.46 3.48
CA ARG A 1136 15.30 -25.71 2.85
C ARG A 1136 14.88 -25.76 1.39
N VAL A 1137 15.84 -25.73 0.47
CA VAL A 1137 15.60 -25.73 -0.98
C VAL A 1137 16.18 -26.99 -1.58
N ARG A 1138 15.31 -27.83 -2.15
CA ARG A 1138 15.66 -29.05 -2.87
C ARG A 1138 15.92 -28.76 -4.34
N PHE A 1139 16.98 -29.30 -4.89
CA PHE A 1139 17.33 -29.13 -6.30
C PHE A 1139 16.73 -30.24 -7.15
N LEU A 1140 16.17 -29.89 -8.31
CA LEU A 1140 15.61 -30.84 -9.28
C LEU A 1140 16.52 -31.01 -10.50
N GLU A 1141 17.51 -30.13 -10.65
CA GLU A 1141 18.54 -30.17 -11.68
C GLU A 1141 19.92 -29.96 -11.07
N ALA A 1142 20.96 -30.38 -11.80
CA ALA A 1142 22.34 -30.11 -11.43
C ALA A 1142 22.65 -28.61 -11.52
N MET A 1143 23.15 -28.04 -10.43
CA MET A 1143 23.42 -26.61 -10.29
C MET A 1143 24.60 -26.35 -9.35
N THR A 1144 25.17 -25.16 -9.45
CA THR A 1144 26.06 -24.64 -8.41
C THR A 1144 25.23 -23.83 -7.42
N ALA A 1145 25.31 -24.15 -6.13
CA ALA A 1145 24.73 -23.35 -5.05
C ALA A 1145 25.85 -22.68 -4.27
N SER A 1146 25.69 -21.42 -3.91
CA SER A 1146 26.65 -20.65 -3.12
C SER A 1146 25.96 -19.90 -2.00
N ILE A 1147 26.69 -19.74 -0.89
CA ILE A 1147 26.27 -18.94 0.25
C ILE A 1147 27.39 -17.97 0.61
N LEU A 1148 27.03 -16.70 0.75
CA LEU A 1148 27.91 -15.63 1.22
C LEU A 1148 27.27 -15.04 2.47
N SER A 1149 27.92 -15.22 3.62
CA SER A 1149 27.28 -14.93 4.90
C SER A 1149 28.25 -14.67 6.07
N ASN A 1150 27.74 -14.05 7.14
CA ASN A 1150 28.41 -13.81 8.44
C ASN A 1150 27.55 -14.37 9.59
N GLY A 1151 28.04 -14.30 10.84
CA GLY A 1151 27.26 -14.72 12.01
C GLY A 1151 27.17 -16.23 12.21
N ARG A 1152 28.08 -16.99 11.61
CA ARG A 1152 28.30 -18.43 11.84
C ARG A 1152 29.33 -18.63 12.95
N LEU A 1153 30.27 -17.70 13.10
CA LEU A 1153 31.26 -17.69 14.19
C LEU A 1153 31.00 -16.57 15.20
N ASN A 1154 30.76 -15.34 14.71
CA ASN A 1154 30.51 -14.16 15.52
C ASN A 1154 29.03 -13.72 15.38
N PRO A 1155 28.12 -14.26 16.20
CA PRO A 1155 26.69 -13.94 16.09
C PRO A 1155 26.39 -12.51 16.54
N ALA A 1156 25.13 -12.11 16.39
CA ALA A 1156 24.64 -10.82 16.87
C ALA A 1156 24.91 -10.65 18.38
N PHE A 1157 25.60 -9.57 18.76
CA PHE A 1157 25.94 -9.29 20.16
C PHE A 1157 24.71 -8.85 20.95
N GLY A 1158 24.66 -9.21 22.24
CA GLY A 1158 23.70 -8.64 23.19
C GLY A 1158 24.17 -7.30 23.76
N MET A 1159 23.25 -6.51 24.34
CA MET A 1159 23.56 -5.18 24.88
C MET A 1159 23.02 -5.00 26.30
N ALA A 1160 23.71 -4.18 27.10
CA ALA A 1160 23.29 -3.82 28.46
C ALA A 1160 23.01 -5.03 29.38
N GLY A 1161 23.76 -6.13 29.23
CA GLY A 1161 23.58 -7.38 29.99
C GLY A 1161 22.78 -8.46 29.26
N GLY A 1162 22.20 -8.16 28.09
CA GLY A 1162 21.60 -9.16 27.21
C GLY A 1162 22.65 -10.08 26.58
N GLN A 1163 22.23 -11.30 26.23
CA GLN A 1163 23.05 -12.34 25.63
C GLN A 1163 23.05 -12.25 24.09
N PRO A 1164 24.10 -12.75 23.42
CA PRO A 1164 24.12 -12.85 21.97
C PRO A 1164 23.07 -13.83 21.45
N GLY A 1165 22.66 -13.65 20.18
CA GLY A 1165 21.84 -14.63 19.47
C GLY A 1165 22.62 -15.90 19.14
N GLN A 1166 21.92 -16.97 18.76
CA GLN A 1166 22.55 -18.18 18.27
C GLN A 1166 23.16 -17.96 16.88
N PRO A 1167 24.33 -18.57 16.57
CA PRO A 1167 24.94 -18.49 15.26
C PRO A 1167 24.10 -19.20 14.19
N GLY A 1168 24.27 -18.76 12.94
CA GLY A 1168 23.69 -19.41 11.76
C GLY A 1168 24.43 -20.70 11.39
N ILE A 1169 23.83 -21.52 10.52
CA ILE A 1169 24.39 -22.78 10.02
C ILE A 1169 24.05 -22.90 8.53
N ASN A 1170 25.03 -23.30 7.73
CA ASN A 1170 24.87 -23.64 6.32
C ASN A 1170 25.18 -25.13 6.13
N ARG A 1171 24.33 -25.90 5.46
CA ARG A 1171 24.62 -27.31 5.16
C ARG A 1171 23.89 -27.82 3.92
N VAL A 1172 24.45 -28.85 3.31
CA VAL A 1172 23.82 -29.64 2.26
C VAL A 1172 23.41 -30.99 2.83
N LEU A 1173 22.15 -31.36 2.63
CA LEU A 1173 21.68 -32.71 2.84
C LEU A 1173 21.67 -33.42 1.48
N ARG A 1174 22.59 -34.36 1.29
CA ARG A 1174 22.72 -35.13 0.06
C ARG A 1174 21.57 -36.13 -0.06
N ALA A 1175 21.22 -36.47 -1.30
CA ALA A 1175 20.15 -37.43 -1.58
C ALA A 1175 20.40 -38.83 -0.98
N ASP A 1176 21.66 -39.20 -0.72
CA ASP A 1176 22.07 -40.45 -0.07
C ASP A 1176 22.00 -40.41 1.47
N GLY A 1177 21.60 -39.28 2.05
CA GLY A 1177 21.49 -39.05 3.48
C GLY A 1177 22.74 -38.46 4.14
N GLN A 1178 23.85 -38.25 3.40
CA GLN A 1178 25.01 -37.55 3.95
C GLN A 1178 24.71 -36.07 4.23
N VAL A 1179 25.32 -35.53 5.28
CA VAL A 1179 25.20 -34.10 5.64
C VAL A 1179 26.58 -33.46 5.55
N GLU A 1180 26.70 -32.47 4.67
CA GLU A 1180 27.91 -31.68 4.47
C GLU A 1180 27.70 -30.28 5.07
N ALA A 1181 28.42 -29.97 6.16
CA ALA A 1181 28.40 -28.64 6.74
C ALA A 1181 29.29 -27.68 5.92
N LEU A 1182 28.79 -26.49 5.64
CA LEU A 1182 29.53 -25.41 4.99
C LEU A 1182 29.91 -24.35 6.02
N GLU A 1183 31.00 -23.64 5.77
CA GLU A 1183 31.43 -22.52 6.61
C GLU A 1183 30.54 -21.27 6.40
N HIS A 1184 30.99 -20.10 6.88
CA HIS A 1184 30.31 -18.82 6.70
C HIS A 1184 30.19 -18.41 5.20
N ILE A 1185 31.13 -18.86 4.37
CA ILE A 1185 31.02 -18.82 2.90
C ILE A 1185 31.18 -20.22 2.33
N GLY A 1186 30.55 -20.51 1.20
CA GLY A 1186 30.66 -21.82 0.56
C GLY A 1186 30.11 -21.83 -0.86
N ALA A 1187 30.64 -22.73 -1.68
CA ALA A 1187 30.12 -23.04 -3.02
C ALA A 1187 30.17 -24.56 -3.21
N VAL A 1188 29.09 -25.14 -3.73
CA VAL A 1188 28.91 -26.59 -3.80
C VAL A 1188 28.12 -26.96 -5.05
N GLN A 1189 28.48 -28.10 -5.65
CA GLN A 1189 27.70 -28.69 -6.74
C GLN A 1189 26.54 -29.49 -6.14
N MET A 1190 25.33 -29.11 -6.53
CA MET A 1190 24.07 -29.75 -6.14
C MET A 1190 23.65 -30.75 -7.22
N GLN A 1191 23.21 -31.92 -6.80
CA GLN A 1191 22.58 -32.91 -7.68
C GLN A 1191 21.06 -32.92 -7.48
N PRO A 1192 20.28 -33.43 -8.45
CA PRO A 1192 18.85 -33.66 -8.25
C PRO A 1192 18.59 -34.47 -6.98
N GLY A 1193 17.72 -33.97 -6.11
CA GLY A 1193 17.38 -34.56 -4.81
C GLY A 1193 18.15 -34.00 -3.61
N ASP A 1194 19.29 -33.33 -3.83
CA ASP A 1194 20.03 -32.65 -2.76
C ASP A 1194 19.24 -31.45 -2.22
N VAL A 1195 19.40 -31.15 -0.93
CA VAL A 1195 18.75 -30.03 -0.24
C VAL A 1195 19.79 -29.09 0.34
N PHE A 1196 19.74 -27.82 -0.04
CA PHE A 1196 20.50 -26.76 0.62
C PHE A 1196 19.68 -26.21 1.79
N GLU A 1197 20.25 -26.22 2.99
CA GLU A 1197 19.61 -25.69 4.19
C GLU A 1197 20.39 -24.52 4.79
N VAL A 1198 19.68 -23.40 4.96
CA VAL A 1198 20.18 -22.20 5.64
C VAL A 1198 19.42 -22.02 6.94
N CYS A 1199 20.14 -22.11 8.06
CA CYS A 1199 19.66 -21.68 9.37
C CYS A 1199 20.22 -20.27 9.63
N THR A 1200 19.37 -19.25 9.58
CA THR A 1200 19.79 -17.86 9.78
C THR A 1200 20.02 -17.58 11.29
N PRO A 1201 20.93 -16.65 11.63
CA PRO A 1201 21.22 -16.32 13.03
C PRO A 1201 20.08 -15.57 13.72
N GLY A 1202 20.03 -15.68 15.05
CA GLY A 1202 19.15 -14.85 15.88
C GLY A 1202 19.73 -13.47 16.16
N GLY A 1203 18.88 -12.53 16.59
CA GLY A 1203 19.30 -11.21 17.06
C GLY A 1203 19.75 -11.23 18.52
N GLY A 1204 20.49 -10.22 18.96
CA GLY A 1204 20.95 -10.10 20.35
C GLY A 1204 19.85 -9.60 21.30
N GLY A 1205 19.92 -10.03 22.57
CA GLY A 1205 19.04 -9.56 23.65
C GLY A 1205 19.49 -8.24 24.26
N TYR A 1206 18.59 -7.56 24.98
CA TYR A 1206 18.85 -6.29 25.67
C TYR A 1206 18.45 -6.36 27.15
N GLY A 1207 19.34 -5.89 28.04
CA GLY A 1207 19.11 -5.89 29.47
C GLY A 1207 19.33 -7.26 30.13
N THR A 1208 19.69 -7.29 31.41
CA THR A 1208 19.81 -8.53 32.19
C THR A 1208 18.46 -9.25 32.27
N ALA A 1209 18.43 -10.54 31.94
CA ALA A 1209 17.24 -11.38 32.11
C ALA A 1209 16.82 -11.44 33.60
N ALA A 1210 15.51 -11.50 33.85
CA ALA A 1210 14.94 -11.59 35.19
C ALA A 1210 15.13 -12.98 35.81
#